data_AF-A0ABD8B143-F1
#
_entry.id   AF-A0ABD8B143-F1
#
_cell.length_a   1.000
_cell.length_b   1.000
_cell.length_c   1.000
_cell.angle_alpha   90.00
_cell.angle_beta   90.00
_cell.angle_gamma   90.00
#
_symmetry.space_group_name_H-M   'P 1'
#
loop_
_entity.id
_entity.type
_entity.pdbx_description
1 polymer ?
#
loop_
_entity_poly.entity_id
_entity_poly.type
_entity_poly.pdbx_seq_one_letter_code
_entity_poly.pdbx_strand_id
1 'polypeptide(L)'
;MKERQREIRLPYAGIVVLVGPSNSGKSTMLDRLVAESVIRRTEAVSSDQFRMLVGDDEYVDWKQRPRSEANVIYAEYQQVSAKAFEAMEAMLATRCRLNKLTWVDATHLYPEDRERLIQLARKAHVPVIAVVLDIPEKELLERDARREYPRGRQRVKQQVQQFKRTLRSIREDGFDASYVLKRPDEITFVRTSNPLVTDMGTGIDIIGDIHGCYDEMMEIIVRLGYVDEDGSGLYRHPEGRKLVSVGDVTSRGPESLNCLLFWQRHCAAELAYMIDSNHGWKIARYLDGRDVTLSHGDERVEMELLQFEREQGQETAKRVRAELRAFLLDAPSHLVFSRNGVRQVVVAHAGIRDHFIGKQSKRIQDYCRYGDVEGTDEQGRPVRKDWYVDHNSGECIVWGHDPRPYPTIVNDTVNIDQGVVFGGMLTAWRMPEREAVSVPAKQDYARDPDSPLKRWEQRRFAPPNIRKFKEGFTVQTASKLDVFVHGEVAKTAIDTFSHYTVPLEELIYIPPTMSPPPSVCSVEGYLEHPQDAFHYYRSQGVTRMVAEKKHMGSRAILLLFRDEQAAVQRVGRPMLGNIVTRTGRSFFDPSTEQDVLCRLHADLTLDGYFERHQTEFVLLDAEIVPWNLKARELIASQYAHVAEASMMDRSTVLDKLREAQAAGRNVEEWLQETVGKLTNSQTFRDVFQKYCWDVDDIGDIRIAPFHTLAHSTGAFWEQTHEWHMEQNREFARMSTLMMETEYRVIASEADETDVIRWWDEITAEGHEGIVIKPETFRSWNNNKIIQPAIKVRGRAYLHIIYGMDYLAPENLSRLRKRKTSKKERHALMESALGMEGIERFIRREPVERIHECVLATLSLESERVDPRL
;
A
#
# COMPACT_ATOMS: atom_id res chain seq x y z
N MET A 1 48.77 -32.05 -15.95
CA MET A 1 47.40 -31.91 -16.50
C MET A 1 46.43 -32.45 -15.46
N LYS A 2 45.66 -31.60 -14.78
CA LYS A 2 44.62 -32.04 -13.82
C LYS A 2 43.54 -32.76 -14.62
N GLU A 3 43.26 -34.02 -14.31
CA GLU A 3 42.06 -34.72 -14.79
C GLU A 3 40.85 -33.85 -14.45
N ARG A 4 40.15 -33.34 -15.48
CA ARG A 4 38.88 -32.64 -15.28
C ARG A 4 37.88 -33.65 -14.73
N GLN A 5 37.69 -33.67 -13.41
CA GLN A 5 36.50 -34.28 -12.80
C GLN A 5 35.26 -33.75 -13.51
N ARG A 6 34.34 -34.65 -13.89
CA ARG A 6 33.11 -34.28 -14.57
C ARG A 6 32.15 -33.69 -13.53
N GLU A 7 31.83 -32.40 -13.66
CA GLU A 7 30.93 -31.66 -12.77
C GLU A 7 29.48 -31.69 -13.29
N ILE A 8 28.51 -31.90 -12.40
CA ILE A 8 27.07 -31.74 -12.68
C ILE A 8 26.51 -30.63 -11.82
N ARG A 9 25.88 -29.63 -12.45
CA ARG A 9 25.25 -28.50 -11.77
C ARG A 9 23.79 -28.80 -11.46
N LEU A 10 23.44 -28.71 -10.19
CA LEU A 10 22.08 -28.92 -9.71
C LEU A 10 21.31 -27.59 -9.73
N PRO A 11 20.06 -27.58 -10.17
CA PRO A 11 19.25 -26.38 -10.11
C PRO A 11 18.97 -26.00 -8.65
N TYR A 12 18.74 -24.71 -8.41
CA TYR A 12 18.37 -24.20 -7.09
C TYR A 12 17.11 -24.86 -6.52
N ALA A 13 16.11 -25.09 -7.38
CA ALA A 13 14.84 -25.74 -7.09
C ALA A 13 14.47 -26.67 -8.25
N GLY A 14 13.70 -27.73 -7.99
CA GLY A 14 13.30 -28.69 -9.02
C GLY A 14 13.27 -30.13 -8.54
N ILE A 15 13.14 -31.06 -9.50
CA ILE A 15 13.09 -32.49 -9.25
C ILE A 15 14.29 -33.18 -9.91
N VAL A 16 15.04 -33.95 -9.12
CA VAL A 16 16.10 -34.83 -9.60
C VAL A 16 15.61 -36.26 -9.52
N VAL A 17 15.39 -36.88 -10.67
CA VAL A 17 14.86 -38.25 -10.77
C VAL A 17 16.03 -39.22 -10.87
N LEU A 18 16.20 -40.09 -9.88
CA LEU A 18 17.19 -41.16 -9.94
C LEU A 18 16.64 -42.34 -10.75
N VAL A 19 17.35 -42.75 -11.80
CA VAL A 19 16.93 -43.87 -12.65
C VAL A 19 17.95 -45.00 -12.57
N GLY A 20 17.50 -46.20 -12.23
CA GLY A 20 18.35 -47.38 -12.29
C GLY A 20 17.80 -48.57 -11.48
N PRO A 21 18.24 -49.80 -11.79
CA PRO A 21 17.83 -51.00 -11.07
C PRO A 21 18.11 -50.92 -9.56
N SER A 22 17.51 -51.83 -8.79
CA SER A 22 17.87 -52.00 -7.38
C SER A 22 19.38 -52.26 -7.25
N ASN A 23 20.00 -51.76 -6.18
CA ASN A 23 21.43 -51.90 -5.88
C ASN A 23 22.40 -51.13 -6.82
N SER A 24 21.88 -50.22 -7.65
CA SER A 24 22.70 -49.32 -8.46
C SER A 24 23.48 -48.27 -7.68
N GLY A 25 23.25 -48.15 -6.36
CA GLY A 25 23.94 -47.19 -5.49
C GLY A 25 23.21 -45.86 -5.28
N LYS A 26 21.92 -45.76 -5.66
CA LYS A 26 21.09 -44.54 -5.51
C LYS A 26 21.12 -43.95 -4.10
N SER A 27 20.69 -44.72 -3.10
CA SER A 27 20.63 -44.26 -1.71
C SER A 27 22.02 -43.95 -1.15
N THR A 28 23.03 -44.79 -1.48
CA THR A 28 24.43 -44.55 -1.10
C THR A 28 24.98 -43.23 -1.67
N MET A 29 24.65 -42.91 -2.92
CA MET A 29 25.02 -41.64 -3.54
C MET A 29 24.34 -40.46 -2.85
N LEU A 30 23.06 -40.58 -2.50
CA LEU A 30 22.35 -39.54 -1.74
C LEU A 30 22.93 -39.34 -0.35
N ASP A 31 23.26 -40.41 0.37
CA ASP A 31 23.89 -40.36 1.69
C ASP A 31 25.25 -39.65 1.62
N ARG A 32 26.05 -39.95 0.59
CA ARG A 32 27.31 -39.25 0.31
C ARG A 32 27.09 -37.75 0.08
N LEU A 33 26.13 -37.37 -0.77
CA LEU A 33 25.83 -35.96 -1.06
C LEU A 33 25.32 -35.20 0.18
N VAL A 34 24.65 -35.89 1.10
CA VAL A 34 24.25 -35.33 2.39
C VAL A 34 25.46 -35.14 3.30
N ALA A 35 26.35 -36.13 3.39
CA ALA A 35 27.58 -36.03 4.18
C ALA A 35 28.53 -34.92 3.66
N GLU A 36 28.60 -34.75 2.34
CA GLU A 36 29.35 -33.68 1.67
C GLU A 36 28.65 -32.31 1.72
N SER A 37 27.47 -32.21 2.36
CA SER A 37 26.66 -30.98 2.46
C SER A 37 26.24 -30.36 1.12
N VAL A 38 26.22 -31.15 0.04
CA VAL A 38 25.73 -30.72 -1.28
C VAL A 38 24.20 -30.60 -1.27
N ILE A 39 23.55 -31.56 -0.60
CA ILE A 39 22.09 -31.57 -0.39
C ILE A 39 21.78 -31.80 1.09
N ARG A 40 20.58 -31.42 1.52
CA ARG A 40 20.06 -31.71 2.86
C ARG A 40 19.40 -33.08 2.87
N ARG A 41 19.39 -33.76 4.03
CA ARG A 41 18.68 -35.05 4.19
C ARG A 41 17.22 -34.97 3.77
N THR A 42 16.55 -33.86 4.08
CA THR A 42 15.15 -33.58 3.71
C THR A 42 14.93 -33.34 2.21
N GLU A 43 15.98 -33.19 1.42
CA GLU A 43 15.89 -33.07 -0.04
C GLU A 43 15.89 -34.45 -0.71
N ALA A 44 16.30 -35.52 -0.03
CA ALA A 44 16.20 -36.89 -0.51
C ALA A 44 14.86 -37.51 -0.10
N VAL A 45 14.06 -37.93 -1.07
CA VAL A 45 12.71 -38.47 -0.90
C VAL A 45 12.67 -39.87 -1.49
N SER A 46 12.51 -40.89 -0.63
CA SER A 46 12.55 -42.29 -1.04
C SER A 46 11.17 -42.94 -1.03
N SER A 47 10.90 -43.74 -2.06
CA SER A 47 9.68 -44.57 -2.10
C SER A 47 9.65 -45.60 -0.96
N ASP A 48 10.81 -46.08 -0.50
CA ASP A 48 10.87 -47.04 0.62
C ASP A 48 10.50 -46.35 1.95
N GLN A 49 10.96 -45.11 2.16
CA GLN A 49 10.58 -44.30 3.32
C GLN A 49 9.06 -44.04 3.36
N PHE A 50 8.47 -43.69 2.22
CA PHE A 50 7.02 -43.45 2.14
C PHE A 50 6.19 -44.72 2.34
N ARG A 51 6.68 -45.90 1.90
CA ARG A 51 6.02 -47.18 2.20
C ARG A 51 6.03 -47.46 3.70
N MET A 52 7.16 -47.24 4.37
CA MET A 52 7.27 -47.39 5.82
C MET A 52 6.33 -46.43 6.56
N LEU A 53 6.24 -45.16 6.14
CA LEU A 53 5.34 -44.19 6.77
C LEU A 53 3.84 -44.48 6.57
N VAL A 54 3.48 -45.25 5.53
CA VAL A 54 2.08 -45.55 5.19
C VAL A 54 1.64 -46.94 5.65
N GLY A 55 2.54 -47.92 5.66
CA GLY A 55 2.21 -49.32 5.94
C GLY A 55 2.97 -49.96 7.10
N ASP A 56 3.69 -49.17 7.91
CA ASP A 56 4.46 -49.54 9.12
C ASP A 56 5.59 -50.59 8.95
N ASP A 57 5.63 -51.33 7.84
CA ASP A 57 6.61 -52.37 7.56
C ASP A 57 7.68 -51.92 6.54
N GLU A 58 8.96 -52.09 6.89
CA GLU A 58 10.09 -51.84 5.99
C GLU A 58 10.24 -52.92 4.90
N TYR A 59 9.80 -54.15 5.22
CA TYR A 59 9.87 -55.29 4.33
C TYR A 59 8.75 -56.28 4.64
N VAL A 60 7.98 -56.65 3.61
CA VAL A 60 6.93 -57.66 3.70
C VAL A 60 7.46 -58.97 3.12
N ASP A 61 7.64 -60.00 3.97
CA ASP A 61 8.03 -61.35 3.51
C ASP A 61 6.81 -62.22 3.18
N TRP A 62 6.62 -62.50 1.90
CA TRP A 62 5.57 -63.39 1.40
C TRP A 62 6.12 -64.69 0.78
N LYS A 63 7.44 -64.92 0.78
CA LYS A 63 8.06 -66.03 0.01
C LYS A 63 7.99 -67.40 0.69
N GLN A 64 7.86 -67.44 2.02
CA GLN A 64 7.78 -68.69 2.78
C GLN A 64 6.34 -69.09 3.15
N ARG A 65 5.33 -68.41 2.59
CA ARG A 65 3.91 -68.62 2.92
C ARG A 65 3.15 -69.41 1.85
N PRO A 66 2.05 -70.10 2.21
CA PRO A 66 1.16 -70.74 1.24
C PRO A 66 0.70 -69.75 0.15
N ARG A 67 0.51 -70.24 -1.08
CA ARG A 67 0.22 -69.39 -2.26
C ARG A 67 -1.02 -68.50 -2.11
N SER A 68 -2.03 -68.97 -1.37
CA SER A 68 -3.23 -68.20 -1.05
C SER A 68 -2.93 -66.99 -0.16
N GLU A 69 -2.11 -67.16 0.88
CA GLU A 69 -1.69 -66.09 1.78
C GLU A 69 -0.73 -65.10 1.10
N ALA A 70 0.22 -65.62 0.32
CA ALA A 70 1.18 -64.81 -0.42
C ALA A 70 0.48 -63.85 -1.41
N ASN A 71 -0.62 -64.29 -2.04
CA ASN A 71 -1.40 -63.44 -2.94
C ASN A 71 -2.10 -62.28 -2.22
N VAL A 72 -2.67 -62.53 -1.03
CA VAL A 72 -3.35 -61.50 -0.23
C VAL A 72 -2.35 -60.47 0.27
N ILE A 73 -1.24 -60.93 0.84
CA ILE A 73 -0.16 -60.07 1.34
C ILE A 73 0.46 -59.25 0.20
N TYR A 74 0.61 -59.85 -0.99
CA TYR A 74 1.09 -59.13 -2.16
C TYR A 74 0.10 -58.05 -2.62
N ALA A 75 -1.21 -58.33 -2.60
CA ALA A 75 -2.24 -57.34 -2.93
C ALA A 75 -2.26 -56.18 -1.94
N GLU A 76 -2.13 -56.46 -0.64
CA GLU A 76 -2.03 -55.47 0.42
C GLU A 76 -0.78 -54.60 0.26
N TYR A 77 0.39 -55.22 0.03
CA TYR A 77 1.63 -54.50 -0.29
C TYR A 77 1.48 -53.59 -1.52
N GLN A 78 0.75 -54.03 -2.56
CA GLN A 78 0.47 -53.19 -3.72
C GLN A 78 -0.42 -51.97 -3.37
N GLN A 79 -1.43 -52.14 -2.52
CA GLN A 79 -2.29 -51.04 -2.06
C GLN A 79 -1.49 -50.02 -1.22
N VAL A 80 -0.70 -50.49 -0.25
CA VAL A 80 0.20 -49.66 0.55
C VAL A 80 1.18 -48.91 -0.34
N SER A 81 1.81 -49.60 -1.30
CA SER A 81 2.75 -48.95 -2.21
C SER A 81 2.06 -47.91 -3.09
N ALA A 82 0.82 -48.12 -3.54
CA ALA A 82 0.08 -47.14 -4.33
C ALA A 82 -0.19 -45.87 -3.52
N LYS A 83 -0.64 -46.01 -2.25
CA LYS A 83 -0.87 -44.88 -1.34
C LYS A 83 0.40 -44.16 -0.91
N ALA A 84 1.50 -44.89 -0.77
CA ALA A 84 2.83 -44.31 -0.54
C ALA A 84 3.28 -43.39 -1.70
N PHE A 85 3.08 -43.82 -2.96
CA PHE A 85 3.37 -42.98 -4.13
C PHE A 85 2.46 -41.75 -4.20
N GLU A 86 1.16 -41.88 -3.89
CA GLU A 86 0.22 -40.75 -3.84
C GLU A 86 0.67 -39.67 -2.83
N ALA A 87 1.03 -40.08 -1.62
CA ALA A 87 1.55 -39.18 -0.58
C ALA A 87 2.89 -38.53 -0.99
N MET A 88 3.78 -39.31 -1.61
CA MET A 88 5.07 -38.82 -2.11
C MET A 88 4.87 -37.74 -3.19
N GLU A 89 3.98 -37.97 -4.16
CA GLU A 89 3.66 -37.01 -5.21
C GLU A 89 3.05 -35.71 -4.64
N ALA A 90 2.17 -35.79 -3.65
CA ALA A 90 1.61 -34.63 -2.97
C ALA A 90 2.69 -33.80 -2.25
N MET A 91 3.65 -34.47 -1.60
CA MET A 91 4.80 -33.80 -0.99
C MET A 91 5.69 -33.14 -2.05
N LEU A 92 5.99 -33.84 -3.14
CA LEU A 92 6.77 -33.29 -4.26
C LEU A 92 6.12 -32.03 -4.83
N ALA A 93 4.80 -32.05 -5.07
CA ALA A 93 4.05 -30.89 -5.54
C ALA A 93 4.13 -29.69 -4.57
N THR A 94 4.08 -29.96 -3.26
CA THR A 94 4.18 -28.93 -2.22
C THR A 94 5.59 -28.32 -2.17
N ARG A 95 6.62 -29.16 -2.24
CA ARG A 95 8.03 -28.73 -2.28
C ARG A 95 8.35 -27.91 -3.53
N CYS A 96 7.81 -28.29 -4.69
CA CYS A 96 7.97 -27.53 -5.93
C CYS A 96 7.29 -26.15 -5.84
N ARG A 97 6.10 -26.06 -5.20
CA ARG A 97 5.44 -24.77 -4.94
C ARG A 97 6.31 -23.83 -4.09
N LEU A 98 7.06 -24.38 -3.14
CA LEU A 98 7.95 -23.64 -2.23
C LEU A 98 9.39 -23.45 -2.75
N ASN A 99 9.64 -23.63 -4.06
CA ASN A 99 10.96 -23.51 -4.66
C ASN A 99 12.03 -24.38 -3.98
N LYS A 100 11.71 -25.64 -3.67
CA LYS A 100 12.67 -26.59 -3.07
C LYS A 100 13.18 -27.60 -4.09
N LEU A 101 14.47 -27.92 -3.99
CA LEU A 101 15.06 -29.04 -4.70
C LEU A 101 14.63 -30.35 -4.03
N THR A 102 14.34 -31.37 -4.84
CA THR A 102 14.00 -32.70 -4.34
C THR A 102 14.60 -33.79 -5.22
N TRP A 103 15.27 -34.75 -4.60
CA TRP A 103 15.79 -35.97 -5.22
C TRP A 103 14.82 -37.11 -4.95
N VAL A 104 14.36 -37.78 -6.00
CA VAL A 104 13.40 -38.89 -5.90
C VAL A 104 14.17 -40.20 -6.01
N ASP A 105 14.28 -40.93 -4.88
CA ASP A 105 14.88 -42.26 -4.80
C ASP A 105 13.81 -43.35 -5.02
N ALA A 106 13.67 -43.74 -6.28
CA ALA A 106 12.98 -44.94 -6.70
C ALA A 106 13.68 -45.52 -7.94
N THR A 107 13.18 -46.64 -8.48
CA THR A 107 13.84 -47.28 -9.63
C THR A 107 13.57 -46.58 -10.96
N HIS A 108 12.37 -45.98 -11.13
CA HIS A 108 11.93 -45.22 -12.31
C HIS A 108 12.21 -45.90 -13.68
N LEU A 109 12.02 -47.22 -13.75
CA LEU A 109 12.36 -48.04 -14.92
C LEU A 109 11.31 -47.96 -16.03
N TYR A 110 10.10 -47.52 -15.71
CA TYR A 110 8.99 -47.43 -16.65
C TYR A 110 8.81 -45.97 -17.12
N PRO A 111 8.56 -45.73 -18.42
CA PRO A 111 8.31 -44.38 -18.95
C PRO A 111 7.19 -43.64 -18.21
N GLU A 112 6.12 -44.34 -17.84
CA GLU A 112 4.93 -43.76 -17.20
C GLU A 112 5.27 -43.16 -15.83
N ASP A 113 6.15 -43.81 -15.05
CA ASP A 113 6.62 -43.30 -13.76
C ASP A 113 7.39 -41.99 -13.92
N ARG A 114 8.21 -41.90 -14.99
CA ARG A 114 9.02 -40.72 -15.27
C ARG A 114 8.17 -39.57 -15.80
N GLU A 115 7.21 -39.87 -16.68
CA GLU A 115 6.30 -38.88 -17.24
C GLU A 115 5.51 -38.14 -16.15
N ARG A 116 5.01 -38.84 -15.12
CA ARG A 116 4.29 -38.21 -14.00
C ARG A 116 5.12 -37.14 -13.29
N LEU A 117 6.39 -37.42 -13.00
CA LEU A 117 7.30 -36.47 -12.35
C LEU A 117 7.63 -35.29 -13.25
N ILE A 118 7.77 -35.53 -14.57
CA ILE A 118 8.00 -34.48 -15.56
C ILE A 118 6.78 -33.56 -15.64
N GLN A 119 5.56 -34.11 -15.71
CA GLN A 119 4.32 -33.34 -15.72
C GLN A 119 4.15 -32.52 -14.43
N LEU A 120 4.49 -33.11 -13.27
CA LEU A 120 4.43 -32.43 -11.97
C LEU A 120 5.40 -31.24 -11.91
N ALA A 121 6.64 -31.42 -12.37
CA ALA A 121 7.62 -30.33 -12.44
C ALA A 121 7.19 -29.22 -13.41
N ARG A 122 6.69 -29.58 -14.61
CA ARG A 122 6.17 -28.63 -15.60
C ARG A 122 5.00 -27.82 -15.07
N LYS A 123 4.04 -28.46 -14.41
CA LYS A 123 2.88 -27.80 -13.76
C LYS A 123 3.32 -26.84 -12.66
N ALA A 124 4.40 -27.16 -11.95
CA ALA A 124 4.94 -26.32 -10.89
C ALA A 124 5.96 -25.27 -11.35
N HIS A 125 6.29 -25.24 -12.65
CA HIS A 125 7.28 -24.35 -13.28
C HIS A 125 8.69 -24.48 -12.69
N VAL A 126 9.13 -25.70 -12.43
CA VAL A 126 10.48 -26.01 -11.94
C VAL A 126 11.17 -27.02 -12.85
N PRO A 127 12.52 -27.01 -12.93
CA PRO A 127 13.25 -27.95 -13.77
C PRO A 127 13.17 -29.40 -13.24
N VAL A 128 13.27 -30.35 -14.16
CA VAL A 128 13.32 -31.78 -13.90
C VAL A 128 14.50 -32.42 -14.63
N ILE A 129 15.40 -33.02 -13.87
CA ILE A 129 16.62 -33.65 -14.40
C ILE A 129 16.64 -35.15 -14.08
N ALA A 130 17.18 -35.96 -14.99
CA ALA A 130 17.38 -37.39 -14.78
C ALA A 130 18.85 -37.71 -14.47
N VAL A 131 19.11 -38.43 -13.38
CA VAL A 131 20.43 -39.00 -13.06
C VAL A 131 20.33 -40.51 -13.18
N VAL A 132 20.91 -41.05 -14.23
CA VAL A 132 20.78 -42.45 -14.65
C VAL A 132 22.02 -43.23 -14.25
N LEU A 133 21.87 -44.27 -13.43
CA LEU A 133 22.98 -45.11 -12.95
C LEU A 133 23.09 -46.39 -13.80
N ASP A 134 24.00 -46.38 -14.78
CA ASP A 134 24.29 -47.50 -15.69
C ASP A 134 25.41 -48.39 -15.15
N ILE A 135 25.07 -49.17 -14.10
CA ILE A 135 25.99 -50.07 -13.40
C ILE A 135 25.92 -51.49 -13.99
N PRO A 136 27.05 -52.18 -14.20
CA PRO A 136 27.05 -53.55 -14.73
C PRO A 136 26.23 -54.53 -13.88
N GLU A 137 25.49 -55.44 -14.54
CA GLU A 137 24.65 -56.45 -13.89
C GLU A 137 25.40 -57.27 -12.83
N LYS A 138 26.66 -57.64 -13.13
CA LYS A 138 27.50 -58.42 -12.21
C LYS A 138 27.67 -57.72 -10.86
N GLU A 139 27.92 -56.42 -10.89
CA GLU A 139 28.12 -55.60 -9.69
C GLU A 139 26.81 -55.40 -8.91
N LEU A 140 25.68 -55.23 -9.61
CA LEU A 140 24.36 -55.14 -8.99
C LEU A 140 24.00 -56.43 -8.21
N LEU A 141 24.34 -57.59 -8.77
CA LEU A 141 24.11 -58.89 -8.14
C LEU A 141 25.06 -59.15 -6.96
N GLU A 142 26.33 -58.76 -7.08
CA GLU A 142 27.29 -58.83 -5.97
C GLU A 142 26.86 -57.93 -4.81
N ARG A 143 26.34 -56.74 -5.09
CA ARG A 143 25.78 -55.84 -4.07
C ARG A 143 24.49 -56.38 -3.43
N ASP A 144 23.61 -57.03 -4.20
CA ASP A 144 22.39 -57.65 -3.66
C ASP A 144 22.71 -58.76 -2.65
N ALA A 145 23.73 -59.57 -2.96
CA ALA A 145 24.15 -60.70 -2.12
C ALA A 145 24.77 -60.27 -0.78
N ARG A 146 25.27 -59.03 -0.69
CA ARG A 146 25.87 -58.46 0.53
C ARG A 146 24.87 -57.69 1.41
N ARG A 147 23.61 -57.53 0.98
CA ARG A 147 22.58 -56.88 1.78
C ARG A 147 22.08 -57.79 2.89
N GLU A 148 21.77 -57.20 4.03
CA GLU A 148 21.08 -57.86 5.14
C GLU A 148 19.76 -58.49 4.68
N TYR A 149 19.01 -57.80 3.81
CA TYR A 149 17.80 -58.29 3.16
C TYR A 149 17.91 -58.19 1.61
N PRO A 150 18.35 -59.28 0.92
CA PRO A 150 18.47 -59.29 -0.54
C PRO A 150 17.14 -59.12 -1.26
N ARG A 151 17.10 -58.32 -2.34
CA ARG A 151 15.87 -58.09 -3.11
C ARG A 151 15.55 -59.27 -4.04
N GLY A 152 16.56 -60.07 -4.40
CA GLY A 152 16.44 -61.34 -5.10
C GLY A 152 16.97 -61.29 -6.53
N ARG A 153 17.83 -62.27 -6.86
CA ARG A 153 18.57 -62.38 -8.14
C ARG A 153 17.69 -62.27 -9.38
N GLN A 154 16.52 -62.91 -9.41
CA GLN A 154 15.60 -62.87 -10.55
C GLN A 154 14.98 -61.49 -10.77
N ARG A 155 14.58 -60.81 -9.68
CA ARG A 155 14.01 -59.45 -9.73
C ARG A 155 15.04 -58.43 -10.23
N VAL A 156 16.27 -58.51 -9.73
CA VAL A 156 17.36 -57.62 -10.18
C VAL A 156 17.63 -57.83 -11.67
N LYS A 157 17.67 -59.08 -12.15
CA LYS A 157 17.83 -59.37 -13.59
C LYS A 157 16.69 -58.81 -14.45
N GLN A 158 15.44 -58.96 -14.01
CA GLN A 158 14.29 -58.38 -14.71
C GLN A 158 14.39 -56.85 -14.78
N GLN A 159 14.76 -56.21 -13.68
CA GLN A 159 14.98 -54.76 -13.64
C GLN A 159 16.10 -54.30 -14.58
N VAL A 160 17.21 -55.04 -14.67
CA VAL A 160 18.31 -54.75 -15.61
C VAL A 160 17.86 -54.89 -17.07
N GLN A 161 17.08 -55.93 -17.39
CA GLN A 161 16.52 -56.08 -18.74
C GLN A 161 15.59 -54.93 -19.11
N GLN A 162 14.69 -54.54 -18.20
CA GLN A 162 13.80 -53.40 -18.38
C GLN A 162 14.56 -52.08 -18.52
N PHE A 163 15.59 -51.88 -17.69
CA PHE A 163 16.47 -50.71 -17.75
C PHE A 163 17.18 -50.60 -19.11
N LYS A 164 17.79 -51.68 -19.60
CA LYS A 164 18.47 -51.68 -20.91
C LYS A 164 17.52 -51.39 -22.08
N ARG A 165 16.26 -51.81 -22.00
CA ARG A 165 15.23 -51.52 -23.01
C ARG A 165 14.87 -50.04 -23.06
N THR A 166 14.79 -49.38 -21.91
CA THR A 166 14.32 -47.98 -21.79
C THR A 166 15.45 -46.96 -21.77
N LEU A 167 16.71 -47.37 -21.55
CA LEU A 167 17.86 -46.46 -21.41
C LEU A 167 18.01 -45.45 -22.56
N ARG A 168 17.73 -45.87 -23.81
CA ARG A 168 17.82 -44.99 -24.97
C ARG A 168 16.72 -43.93 -25.01
N SER A 169 15.50 -44.27 -24.57
CA SER A 169 14.36 -43.34 -24.63
C SER A 169 14.40 -42.27 -23.54
N ILE A 170 15.19 -42.44 -22.48
CA ILE A 170 15.27 -41.46 -21.37
C ILE A 170 15.66 -40.04 -21.87
N ARG A 171 16.45 -39.96 -22.94
CA ARG A 171 16.83 -38.66 -23.54
C ARG A 171 15.66 -37.96 -24.23
N GLU A 172 14.62 -38.71 -24.60
CA GLU A 172 13.44 -38.25 -25.34
C GLU A 172 12.22 -38.07 -24.43
N ASP A 173 12.26 -38.54 -23.19
CA ASP A 173 11.16 -38.44 -22.21
C ASP A 173 10.79 -36.99 -21.83
N GLY A 174 11.64 -36.01 -22.19
CA GLY A 174 11.37 -34.58 -21.98
C GLY A 174 11.86 -34.01 -20.64
N PHE A 175 12.91 -34.60 -20.07
CA PHE A 175 13.72 -33.99 -19.01
C PHE A 175 14.48 -32.77 -19.52
N ASP A 176 14.70 -31.77 -18.67
CA ASP A 176 15.52 -30.59 -19.00
C ASP A 176 17.00 -30.96 -19.19
N ALA A 177 17.47 -31.96 -18.45
CA ALA A 177 18.77 -32.57 -18.63
C ALA A 177 18.77 -34.06 -18.21
N SER A 178 19.58 -34.88 -18.87
CA SER A 178 19.78 -36.28 -18.49
C SER A 178 21.27 -36.64 -18.45
N TYR A 179 21.70 -37.26 -17.34
CA TYR A 179 23.09 -37.63 -17.10
C TYR A 179 23.20 -39.14 -16.88
N VAL A 180 23.98 -39.82 -17.74
CA VAL A 180 24.21 -41.26 -17.63
C VAL A 180 25.57 -41.52 -16.98
N LEU A 181 25.54 -42.09 -15.78
CA LEU A 181 26.70 -42.32 -14.92
C LEU A 181 27.03 -43.81 -14.86
N LYS A 182 28.21 -44.18 -15.36
CA LYS A 182 28.77 -45.54 -15.21
C LYS A 182 29.62 -45.68 -13.94
N ARG A 183 30.20 -44.56 -13.49
CA ARG A 183 31.02 -44.44 -12.28
C ARG A 183 30.55 -43.20 -11.51
N PRO A 184 29.49 -43.30 -10.71
CA PRO A 184 28.91 -42.16 -9.99
C PRO A 184 29.89 -41.57 -8.96
N ASP A 185 30.84 -42.36 -8.48
CA ASP A 185 31.80 -41.92 -7.47
C ASP A 185 32.78 -40.85 -7.97
N GLU A 186 33.06 -40.83 -9.28
CA GLU A 186 33.99 -39.89 -9.95
C GLU A 186 33.33 -38.54 -10.33
N ILE A 187 32.05 -38.35 -10.00
CA ILE A 187 31.27 -37.15 -10.36
C ILE A 187 31.10 -36.22 -9.16
N THR A 188 31.34 -34.93 -9.38
CA THR A 188 31.09 -33.88 -8.40
C THR A 188 29.79 -33.15 -8.72
N PHE A 189 28.93 -32.97 -7.72
CA PHE A 189 27.69 -32.21 -7.85
C PHE A 189 27.85 -30.83 -7.21
N VAL A 190 27.44 -29.78 -7.90
CA VAL A 190 27.54 -28.39 -7.43
C VAL A 190 26.16 -27.75 -7.42
N ARG A 191 25.79 -27.12 -6.31
CA ARG A 191 24.52 -26.40 -6.17
C ARG A 191 24.65 -24.99 -6.74
N THR A 192 23.76 -24.60 -7.65
CA THR A 192 23.71 -23.22 -8.17
C THR A 192 22.75 -22.36 -7.35
N SER A 193 23.04 -21.05 -7.29
CA SER A 193 22.09 -20.05 -6.80
C SER A 193 20.92 -19.89 -7.77
N ASN A 194 19.85 -19.24 -7.31
CA ASN A 194 18.75 -18.86 -8.19
C ASN A 194 19.20 -17.68 -9.06
N PRO A 195 19.22 -17.79 -10.40
CA PRO A 195 19.67 -16.70 -11.27
C PRO A 195 18.75 -15.46 -11.23
N LEU A 196 17.52 -15.62 -10.75
CA LEU A 196 16.56 -14.52 -10.61
C LEU A 196 16.69 -13.78 -9.27
N VAL A 197 17.53 -14.26 -8.35
CA VAL A 197 17.69 -13.68 -7.01
C VAL A 197 19.05 -13.00 -6.90
N THR A 198 19.02 -11.71 -6.59
CA THR A 198 20.21 -10.85 -6.49
C THR A 198 20.22 -10.13 -5.15
N ASP A 199 21.41 -9.79 -4.64
CA ASP A 199 21.52 -8.93 -3.45
C ASP A 199 21.37 -7.45 -3.86
N MET A 200 20.58 -6.70 -3.10
CA MET A 200 20.29 -5.29 -3.36
C MET A 200 21.48 -4.37 -3.02
N GLY A 201 22.43 -4.82 -2.21
CA GLY A 201 23.55 -4.01 -1.74
C GLY A 201 23.07 -2.81 -0.92
N THR A 202 23.57 -1.62 -1.26
CA THR A 202 23.21 -0.36 -0.61
C THR A 202 21.83 0.13 -1.00
N GLY A 203 21.34 -0.20 -2.20
CA GLY A 203 20.02 0.15 -2.70
C GLY A 203 19.92 0.01 -4.21
N ILE A 204 18.68 0.05 -4.71
CA ILE A 204 18.39 0.05 -6.15
C ILE A 204 17.37 1.12 -6.49
N ASP A 205 17.44 1.63 -7.70
CA ASP A 205 16.48 2.60 -8.24
C ASP A 205 15.80 2.00 -9.48
N ILE A 206 14.50 1.71 -9.36
CA ILE A 206 13.73 0.96 -10.36
C ILE A 206 12.98 1.95 -11.25
N ILE A 207 13.31 2.03 -12.54
CA ILE A 207 12.74 2.97 -13.52
C ILE A 207 11.62 2.28 -14.30
N GLY A 208 10.49 2.98 -14.47
CA GLY A 208 9.30 2.56 -15.20
C GLY A 208 9.49 2.44 -16.73
N ASP A 209 8.38 2.31 -17.45
CA ASP A 209 8.37 2.17 -18.92
C ASP A 209 8.88 3.47 -19.59
N ILE A 210 10.06 3.41 -20.21
CA ILE A 210 10.73 4.59 -20.80
C ILE A 210 10.25 4.86 -22.23
N HIS A 211 9.96 3.80 -23.00
CA HIS A 211 9.47 3.92 -24.37
C HIS A 211 10.27 4.87 -25.27
N GLY A 212 11.61 4.82 -25.23
CA GLY A 212 12.46 5.68 -26.06
C GLY A 212 12.47 7.18 -25.69
N CYS A 213 11.88 7.58 -24.55
CA CYS A 213 12.00 8.91 -23.96
C CYS A 213 13.38 9.08 -23.28
N TYR A 214 14.43 9.12 -24.10
CA TYR A 214 15.82 9.13 -23.64
C TYR A 214 16.17 10.35 -22.79
N ASP A 215 15.71 11.53 -23.19
CA ASP A 215 15.92 12.78 -22.46
C ASP A 215 15.37 12.72 -21.02
N GLU A 216 14.12 12.28 -20.85
CA GLU A 216 13.50 12.08 -19.55
C GLU A 216 14.23 11.01 -18.74
N MET A 217 14.67 9.92 -19.39
CA MET A 217 15.48 8.88 -18.75
C MET A 217 16.79 9.44 -18.19
N MET A 218 17.47 10.30 -18.95
CA MET A 218 18.71 10.92 -18.48
C MET A 218 18.44 11.92 -17.35
N GLU A 219 17.36 12.72 -17.45
CA GLU A 219 16.96 13.66 -16.40
C GLU A 219 16.68 12.95 -15.07
N ILE A 220 15.93 11.83 -15.10
CA ILE A 220 15.64 11.09 -13.87
C ILE A 220 16.88 10.40 -13.30
N ILE A 221 17.78 9.88 -14.14
CA ILE A 221 19.04 9.26 -13.70
C ILE A 221 19.92 10.27 -12.97
N VAL A 222 20.04 11.49 -13.50
CA VAL A 222 20.77 12.60 -12.85
C VAL A 222 20.05 13.01 -11.56
N ARG A 223 18.73 13.13 -11.57
CA ARG A 223 17.93 13.47 -10.38
C ARG A 223 18.03 12.43 -9.26
N LEU A 224 18.24 11.16 -9.61
CA LEU A 224 18.50 10.06 -8.68
C LEU A 224 19.95 10.07 -8.14
N GLY A 225 20.82 10.96 -8.64
CA GLY A 225 22.18 11.15 -8.14
C GLY A 225 23.26 10.33 -8.88
N TYR A 226 22.95 9.77 -10.05
CA TYR A 226 23.95 9.05 -10.85
C TYR A 226 24.78 10.04 -11.68
N VAL A 227 26.08 9.80 -11.75
CA VAL A 227 27.06 10.68 -12.41
C VAL A 227 28.03 9.88 -13.29
N ASP A 228 28.54 10.51 -14.35
CA ASP A 228 29.60 9.98 -15.23
C ASP A 228 30.93 10.66 -14.88
N GLU A 229 31.51 10.29 -13.74
CA GLU A 229 32.72 10.95 -13.21
C GLU A 229 33.96 10.81 -14.11
N ASP A 230 34.07 9.71 -14.84
CA ASP A 230 35.22 9.39 -15.69
C ASP A 230 35.02 9.73 -17.17
N GLY A 231 33.85 10.26 -17.54
CA GLY A 231 33.50 10.59 -18.93
C GLY A 231 33.39 9.36 -19.83
N SER A 232 33.19 8.17 -19.26
CA SER A 232 33.08 6.91 -20.01
C SER A 232 31.69 6.72 -20.64
N GLY A 233 30.72 7.55 -20.24
CA GLY A 233 29.30 7.39 -20.55
C GLY A 233 28.63 6.30 -19.71
N LEU A 234 29.26 5.86 -18.61
CA LEU A 234 28.69 4.90 -17.65
C LEU A 234 28.34 5.64 -16.35
N TYR A 235 27.04 5.79 -16.11
CA TYR A 235 26.50 6.49 -14.96
C TYR A 235 26.55 5.61 -13.71
N ARG A 236 27.14 6.15 -12.63
CA ARG A 236 27.35 5.45 -11.35
C ARG A 236 26.78 6.28 -10.21
N HIS A 237 26.16 5.61 -9.24
CA HIS A 237 25.74 6.26 -8.00
C HIS A 237 26.91 6.27 -7.00
N PRO A 238 27.26 7.39 -6.35
CA PRO A 238 28.36 7.47 -5.39
C PRO A 238 28.26 6.47 -4.22
N GLU A 239 27.03 6.16 -3.79
CA GLU A 239 26.75 5.16 -2.75
C GLU A 239 26.72 3.70 -3.25
N GLY A 240 27.04 3.45 -4.52
CA GLY A 240 27.06 2.10 -5.10
C GLY A 240 25.69 1.51 -5.42
N ARG A 241 24.64 2.35 -5.52
CA ARG A 241 23.30 1.93 -5.96
C ARG A 241 23.32 1.48 -7.42
N LYS A 242 22.37 0.62 -7.80
CA LYS A 242 22.23 0.12 -9.17
C LYS A 242 20.87 0.47 -9.77
N LEU A 243 20.87 0.72 -11.08
CA LEU A 243 19.65 0.95 -11.85
C LEU A 243 18.94 -0.37 -12.16
N VAL A 244 17.61 -0.35 -12.15
CA VAL A 244 16.80 -1.48 -12.61
C VAL A 244 15.71 -0.96 -13.54
N SER A 245 15.57 -1.52 -14.74
CA SER A 245 14.43 -1.20 -15.60
C SER A 245 13.34 -2.26 -15.45
N VAL A 246 12.07 -1.85 -15.39
CA VAL A 246 10.90 -2.74 -15.49
C VAL A 246 10.65 -3.25 -16.92
N GLY A 247 11.51 -2.91 -17.88
CA GLY A 247 11.35 -3.25 -19.29
C GLY A 247 10.84 -2.08 -20.13
N ASP A 248 10.44 -2.36 -21.37
CA ASP A 248 9.88 -1.39 -22.33
C ASP A 248 10.69 -0.10 -22.46
N VAL A 249 12.02 -0.24 -22.51
CA VAL A 249 12.95 0.88 -22.67
C VAL A 249 12.89 1.53 -24.06
N THR A 250 12.21 0.89 -25.01
CA THR A 250 12.21 1.15 -26.45
C THR A 250 10.78 1.31 -27.00
N SER A 251 10.70 1.71 -28.27
CA SER A 251 9.47 1.85 -29.05
C SER A 251 8.63 3.06 -28.64
N ARG A 252 7.85 3.61 -29.59
CA ARG A 252 6.98 4.81 -29.47
C ARG A 252 7.70 6.16 -29.40
N GLY A 253 8.62 6.35 -28.47
CA GLY A 253 9.34 7.61 -28.28
C GLY A 253 10.43 7.88 -29.32
N PRO A 254 11.13 9.02 -29.19
CA PRO A 254 12.00 9.55 -30.23
C PRO A 254 13.38 8.87 -30.35
N GLU A 255 13.88 8.23 -29.29
CA GLU A 255 15.28 7.77 -29.20
C GLU A 255 15.38 6.35 -28.65
N SER A 256 14.76 5.41 -29.35
CA SER A 256 14.66 4.01 -28.92
C SER A 256 16.02 3.29 -28.86
N LEU A 257 16.87 3.49 -29.86
CA LEU A 257 18.18 2.88 -29.99
C LEU A 257 19.14 3.39 -28.90
N ASN A 258 19.10 4.68 -28.57
CA ASN A 258 19.94 5.26 -27.50
C ASN A 258 19.57 4.67 -26.14
N CYS A 259 18.27 4.51 -25.84
CA CYS A 259 17.84 3.79 -24.64
C CYS A 259 18.34 2.34 -24.61
N LEU A 260 18.19 1.58 -25.71
CA LEU A 260 18.66 0.19 -25.78
C LEU A 260 20.17 0.07 -25.58
N LEU A 261 20.96 0.94 -26.22
CA LEU A 261 22.41 0.97 -26.07
C LEU A 261 22.84 1.37 -24.64
N PHE A 262 22.14 2.31 -24.02
CA PHE A 262 22.39 2.70 -22.63
C PHE A 262 22.25 1.47 -21.70
N TRP A 263 21.09 0.81 -21.72
CA TRP A 263 20.82 -0.31 -20.82
C TRP A 263 21.72 -1.51 -21.11
N GLN A 264 22.00 -1.81 -22.39
CA GLN A 264 22.92 -2.88 -22.75
C GLN A 264 24.32 -2.64 -22.19
N ARG A 265 24.87 -1.42 -22.33
CA ARG A 265 26.20 -1.06 -21.82
C ARG A 265 26.26 -1.10 -20.29
N HIS A 266 25.24 -0.59 -19.60
CA HIS A 266 25.20 -0.56 -18.13
C HIS A 266 25.02 -1.97 -17.53
N CYS A 267 24.20 -2.82 -18.15
CA CYS A 267 24.07 -4.22 -17.73
C CYS A 267 25.37 -5.00 -17.98
N ALA A 268 26.02 -4.80 -19.13
CA ALA A 268 27.31 -5.43 -19.44
C ALA A 268 28.43 -4.99 -18.47
N ALA A 269 28.34 -3.77 -17.92
CA ALA A 269 29.24 -3.25 -16.90
C ALA A 269 28.84 -3.59 -15.45
N GLU A 270 27.81 -4.44 -15.26
CA GLU A 270 27.24 -4.84 -13.96
C GLU A 270 26.73 -3.66 -13.10
N LEU A 271 26.37 -2.54 -13.72
CA LEU A 271 25.84 -1.32 -13.08
C LEU A 271 24.32 -1.26 -13.06
N ALA A 272 23.68 -2.07 -13.89
CA ALA A 272 22.23 -2.08 -14.03
C ALA A 272 21.70 -3.49 -14.24
N TYR A 273 20.40 -3.64 -14.02
CA TYR A 273 19.64 -4.83 -14.41
C TYR A 273 18.44 -4.42 -15.27
N MET A 274 18.05 -5.29 -16.20
CA MET A 274 16.85 -5.08 -17.02
C MET A 274 16.09 -6.40 -17.08
N ILE A 275 14.77 -6.32 -16.95
CA ILE A 275 13.88 -7.46 -17.15
C ILE A 275 13.26 -7.44 -18.55
N ASP A 276 12.70 -8.57 -18.94
CA ASP A 276 11.99 -8.76 -20.20
C ASP A 276 10.64 -8.03 -20.23
N SER A 277 10.19 -7.66 -21.42
CA SER A 277 8.97 -6.88 -21.66
C SER A 277 8.31 -7.24 -22.99
N ASN A 278 7.08 -6.78 -23.24
CA ASN A 278 6.39 -7.10 -24.49
C ASN A 278 7.03 -6.43 -25.72
N HIS A 279 7.41 -5.15 -25.66
CA HIS A 279 8.08 -4.50 -26.78
C HIS A 279 9.51 -5.03 -26.93
N GLY A 280 10.25 -5.22 -25.83
CA GLY A 280 11.59 -5.81 -25.85
C GLY A 280 11.62 -7.19 -26.51
N TRP A 281 10.70 -8.09 -26.12
CA TRP A 281 10.56 -9.41 -26.74
C TRP A 281 10.22 -9.35 -28.24
N LYS A 282 9.37 -8.40 -28.65
CA LYS A 282 8.99 -8.22 -30.06
C LYS A 282 10.18 -7.76 -30.91
N ILE A 283 10.94 -6.78 -30.43
CA ILE A 283 12.19 -6.32 -31.07
C ILE A 283 13.24 -7.44 -31.10
N ALA A 284 13.38 -8.22 -30.03
CA ALA A 284 14.30 -9.37 -30.01
C ALA A 284 13.99 -10.38 -31.14
N ARG A 285 12.71 -10.69 -31.37
CA ARG A 285 12.26 -11.58 -32.44
C ARG A 285 12.50 -11.00 -33.83
N TYR A 286 12.30 -9.70 -34.01
CA TYR A 286 12.62 -9.00 -35.25
C TYR A 286 14.13 -9.09 -35.55
N LEU A 287 14.98 -8.81 -34.57
CA LEU A 287 16.44 -8.94 -34.71
C LEU A 287 16.90 -10.39 -34.91
N ASP A 288 16.12 -11.37 -34.44
CA ASP A 288 16.31 -12.81 -34.68
C ASP A 288 15.90 -13.25 -36.10
N GLY A 289 15.44 -12.33 -36.95
CA GLY A 289 15.05 -12.59 -38.34
C GLY A 289 13.69 -13.27 -38.48
N ARG A 290 12.84 -13.23 -37.44
CA ARG A 290 11.47 -13.77 -37.51
C ARG A 290 10.55 -12.79 -38.20
N ASP A 291 9.54 -13.32 -38.90
CA ASP A 291 8.48 -12.50 -39.47
C ASP A 291 7.59 -11.92 -38.35
N VAL A 292 7.69 -10.62 -38.14
CA VAL A 292 7.03 -9.86 -37.06
C VAL A 292 6.53 -8.54 -37.64
N THR A 293 5.24 -8.26 -37.48
CA THR A 293 4.67 -6.96 -37.82
C THR A 293 5.04 -5.92 -36.78
N LEU A 294 5.98 -5.01 -37.12
CA LEU A 294 6.29 -3.84 -36.30
C LEU A 294 5.09 -2.89 -36.33
N SER A 295 4.63 -2.47 -35.15
CA SER A 295 3.44 -1.62 -34.97
C SER A 295 3.52 -0.88 -33.64
N HIS A 296 2.65 0.12 -33.45
CA HIS A 296 2.58 0.86 -32.18
C HIS A 296 3.93 1.48 -31.74
N GLY A 297 4.71 1.96 -32.71
CA GLY A 297 5.97 2.66 -32.46
C GLY A 297 7.22 1.79 -32.52
N ASP A 298 7.09 0.49 -32.76
CA ASP A 298 8.24 -0.40 -33.00
C ASP A 298 8.95 -0.09 -34.33
N GLU A 299 8.24 0.46 -35.30
CA GLU A 299 8.77 0.85 -36.62
C GLU A 299 9.89 1.90 -36.49
N ARG A 300 9.86 2.69 -35.41
CA ARG A 300 10.92 3.66 -35.09
C ARG A 300 12.26 2.99 -34.83
N VAL A 301 12.26 1.84 -34.16
CA VAL A 301 13.47 1.07 -33.86
C VAL A 301 14.15 0.64 -35.15
N GLU A 302 13.38 0.16 -36.13
CA GLU A 302 13.91 -0.21 -37.45
C GLU A 302 14.47 1.02 -38.19
N MET A 303 13.75 2.15 -38.18
CA MET A 303 14.22 3.39 -38.80
C MET A 303 15.55 3.88 -38.19
N GLU A 304 15.66 3.88 -36.85
CA GLU A 304 16.87 4.28 -36.13
C GLU A 304 18.04 3.32 -36.41
N LEU A 305 17.79 2.00 -36.48
CA LEU A 305 18.83 1.03 -36.84
C LEU A 305 19.33 1.18 -38.28
N LEU A 306 18.43 1.49 -39.23
CA LEU A 306 18.80 1.77 -40.62
C LEU A 306 19.58 3.07 -40.74
N GLN A 307 19.22 4.09 -39.96
CA GLN A 307 19.98 5.33 -39.88
C GLN A 307 21.37 5.09 -39.29
N PHE A 308 21.47 4.36 -38.18
CA PHE A 308 22.74 3.98 -37.56
C PHE A 308 23.64 3.20 -38.53
N GLU A 309 23.07 2.29 -39.34
CA GLU A 309 23.81 1.56 -40.37
C GLU A 309 24.38 2.47 -41.46
N ARG A 310 23.66 3.53 -41.85
CA ARG A 310 24.16 4.53 -42.80
C ARG A 310 25.28 5.39 -42.22
N GLU A 311 25.20 5.71 -40.92
CA GLU A 311 26.14 6.61 -40.24
C GLU A 311 27.41 5.90 -39.78
N GLN A 312 27.29 4.69 -39.21
CA GLN A 312 28.40 3.95 -38.57
C GLN A 312 28.93 2.78 -39.40
N GLY A 313 28.30 2.52 -40.55
CA GLY A 313 28.66 1.45 -41.46
C GLY A 313 28.05 0.08 -41.11
N GLN A 314 27.98 -0.78 -42.12
CA GLN A 314 27.27 -2.06 -42.07
C GLN A 314 27.83 -3.05 -41.04
N GLU A 315 29.15 -3.10 -40.86
CA GLU A 315 29.77 -4.07 -39.95
C GLU A 315 29.47 -3.72 -38.49
N THR A 316 29.58 -2.44 -38.13
CA THR A 316 29.24 -1.93 -36.79
C THR A 316 27.76 -2.18 -36.48
N ALA A 317 26.88 -1.88 -37.43
CA ALA A 317 25.44 -2.11 -37.26
C ALA A 317 25.10 -3.59 -37.09
N LYS A 318 25.74 -4.50 -37.83
CA LYS A 318 25.57 -5.95 -37.63
C LYS A 318 25.98 -6.39 -36.23
N ARG A 319 27.11 -5.88 -35.72
CA ARG A 319 27.58 -6.18 -34.36
C ARG A 319 26.59 -5.70 -33.31
N VAL A 320 26.15 -4.45 -33.39
CA VAL A 320 25.16 -3.87 -32.48
C VAL A 320 23.83 -4.63 -32.52
N ARG A 321 23.32 -4.96 -33.70
CA ARG A 321 22.09 -5.77 -33.85
C ARG A 321 22.24 -7.14 -33.15
N ALA A 322 23.39 -7.80 -33.30
CA ALA A 322 23.65 -9.08 -32.65
C ALA A 322 23.77 -8.96 -31.12
N GLU A 323 24.44 -7.92 -30.63
CA GLU A 323 24.56 -7.62 -29.19
C GLU A 323 23.19 -7.32 -28.57
N LEU A 324 22.38 -6.45 -29.19
CA LEU A 324 21.03 -6.12 -28.73
C LEU A 324 20.09 -7.33 -28.79
N ARG A 325 20.18 -8.15 -29.84
CA ARG A 325 19.43 -9.40 -29.94
C ARG A 325 19.73 -10.32 -28.77
N ALA A 326 21.02 -10.54 -28.48
CA ALA A 326 21.43 -11.41 -27.38
C ALA A 326 20.96 -10.85 -26.03
N PHE A 327 21.15 -9.54 -25.82
CA PHE A 327 20.74 -8.84 -24.60
C PHE A 327 19.23 -8.98 -24.32
N LEU A 328 18.38 -8.75 -25.33
CA LEU A 328 16.93 -8.84 -25.17
C LEU A 328 16.44 -10.29 -25.02
N LEU A 329 17.09 -11.26 -25.66
CA LEU A 329 16.73 -12.68 -25.52
C LEU A 329 17.12 -13.28 -24.17
N ASP A 330 18.18 -12.75 -23.54
CA ASP A 330 18.69 -13.21 -22.24
C ASP A 330 18.03 -12.52 -21.04
N ALA A 331 17.23 -11.47 -21.29
CA ALA A 331 16.53 -10.73 -20.25
C ALA A 331 15.62 -11.67 -19.41
N PRO A 332 15.73 -11.66 -18.06
CA PRO A 332 14.91 -12.49 -17.19
C PRO A 332 13.46 -11.97 -17.15
N SER A 333 12.49 -12.86 -16.91
CA SER A 333 11.08 -12.45 -16.82
C SER A 333 10.78 -11.52 -15.63
N HIS A 334 11.53 -11.68 -14.56
CA HIS A 334 11.47 -10.86 -13.35
C HIS A 334 12.77 -11.02 -12.57
N LEU A 335 13.02 -10.10 -11.64
CA LEU A 335 14.13 -10.16 -10.70
C LEU A 335 13.61 -10.07 -9.27
N VAL A 336 14.29 -10.72 -8.35
CA VAL A 336 14.00 -10.73 -6.92
C VAL A 336 15.22 -10.19 -6.20
N PHE A 337 15.09 -9.04 -5.55
CA PHE A 337 16.17 -8.48 -4.76
C PHE A 337 15.99 -8.83 -3.28
N SER A 338 17.08 -9.30 -2.70
CA SER A 338 17.18 -9.65 -1.30
C SER A 338 18.15 -8.72 -0.57
N ARG A 339 17.96 -8.58 0.73
CA ARG A 339 18.91 -7.90 1.62
C ARG A 339 18.99 -8.70 2.92
N ASN A 340 20.21 -8.97 3.38
CA ASN A 340 20.45 -9.83 4.54
C ASN A 340 19.80 -11.22 4.41
N GLY A 341 19.73 -11.77 3.19
CA GLY A 341 19.12 -13.08 2.91
C GLY A 341 17.58 -13.10 2.93
N VAL A 342 16.93 -11.95 3.10
CA VAL A 342 15.46 -11.82 3.07
C VAL A 342 15.05 -11.15 1.75
N ARG A 343 14.09 -11.75 1.04
CA ARG A 343 13.51 -11.15 -0.18
C ARG A 343 12.74 -9.90 0.21
N GLN A 344 12.99 -8.78 -0.46
CA GLN A 344 12.32 -7.52 -0.15
C GLN A 344 11.52 -6.95 -1.33
N VAL A 345 12.04 -7.10 -2.54
CA VAL A 345 11.38 -6.55 -3.73
C VAL A 345 11.47 -7.49 -4.92
N VAL A 346 10.38 -7.54 -5.70
CA VAL A 346 10.28 -8.24 -6.96
C VAL A 346 10.00 -7.21 -8.05
N VAL A 347 10.72 -7.28 -9.16
CA VAL A 347 10.54 -6.40 -10.31
C VAL A 347 10.04 -7.23 -11.48
N ALA A 348 8.85 -6.89 -12.01
CA ALA A 348 8.21 -7.56 -13.14
C ALA A 348 7.59 -6.51 -14.07
N HIS A 349 7.49 -6.77 -15.37
CA HIS A 349 7.03 -5.75 -16.31
C HIS A 349 5.52 -5.46 -16.17
N ALA A 350 4.64 -6.40 -16.50
CA ALA A 350 3.19 -6.23 -16.39
C ALA A 350 2.60 -6.80 -15.09
N GLY A 351 3.31 -7.70 -14.42
CA GLY A 351 2.88 -8.31 -13.17
C GLY A 351 3.37 -9.74 -12.94
N ILE A 352 3.18 -10.26 -11.72
CA ILE A 352 3.60 -11.62 -11.37
C ILE A 352 2.76 -12.17 -10.20
N ARG A 353 2.42 -13.46 -10.23
CA ARG A 353 1.74 -14.15 -9.12
C ARG A 353 2.76 -14.65 -8.09
N ASP A 354 2.38 -14.65 -6.81
CA ASP A 354 3.24 -15.08 -5.70
C ASP A 354 3.94 -16.43 -5.92
N HIS A 355 3.21 -17.43 -6.42
CA HIS A 355 3.75 -18.77 -6.65
C HIS A 355 4.65 -18.89 -7.90
N PHE A 356 4.75 -17.83 -8.71
CA PHE A 356 5.68 -17.71 -9.84
C PHE A 356 7.01 -17.05 -9.44
N ILE A 357 7.06 -16.33 -8.31
CA ILE A 357 8.25 -15.61 -7.86
C ILE A 357 9.43 -16.59 -7.68
N GLY A 358 10.55 -16.25 -8.31
CA GLY A 358 11.79 -17.02 -8.32
C GLY A 358 11.79 -18.25 -9.24
N LYS A 359 10.83 -18.37 -10.16
CA LYS A 359 10.73 -19.47 -11.14
C LYS A 359 10.75 -18.97 -12.57
N GLN A 360 11.24 -19.78 -13.50
CA GLN A 360 11.29 -19.42 -14.91
C GLN A 360 10.62 -20.50 -15.77
N SER A 361 9.66 -20.08 -16.59
CA SER A 361 9.05 -20.90 -17.64
C SER A 361 8.42 -19.98 -18.68
N LYS A 362 8.11 -20.53 -19.87
CA LYS A 362 7.43 -19.77 -20.93
C LYS A 362 6.13 -19.12 -20.46
N ARG A 363 5.33 -19.85 -19.66
CA ARG A 363 4.08 -19.32 -19.08
C ARG A 363 4.32 -18.13 -18.15
N ILE A 364 5.38 -18.17 -17.34
CA ILE A 364 5.72 -17.07 -16.43
C ILE A 364 6.24 -15.87 -17.22
N GLN A 365 7.09 -16.10 -18.23
CA GLN A 365 7.55 -15.05 -19.15
C GLN A 365 6.37 -14.34 -19.81
N ASP A 366 5.43 -15.10 -20.39
CA ASP A 366 4.26 -14.53 -21.05
C ASP A 366 3.37 -13.75 -20.05
N TYR A 367 3.18 -14.26 -18.82
CA TYR A 367 2.45 -13.53 -17.77
C TYR A 367 3.17 -12.22 -17.38
N CYS A 368 4.49 -12.24 -17.23
CA CYS A 368 5.26 -11.04 -16.89
C CYS A 368 5.24 -10.00 -18.02
N ARG A 369 5.15 -10.41 -19.29
CA ARG A 369 5.10 -9.49 -20.44
C ARG A 369 3.73 -8.84 -20.65
N TYR A 370 2.65 -9.56 -20.41
CA TYR A 370 1.30 -9.16 -20.83
C TYR A 370 0.30 -8.98 -19.69
N GLY A 371 0.62 -9.47 -18.49
CA GLY A 371 -0.26 -9.45 -17.32
C GLY A 371 -1.34 -10.53 -17.36
N ASP A 372 -2.32 -10.38 -16.46
CA ASP A 372 -3.46 -11.30 -16.33
C ASP A 372 -4.63 -10.86 -17.22
N VAL A 373 -4.79 -11.51 -18.37
CA VAL A 373 -5.79 -11.14 -19.38
C VAL A 373 -6.95 -12.15 -19.40
N GLU A 374 -8.19 -11.69 -19.21
CA GLU A 374 -9.41 -12.52 -19.22
C GLU A 374 -10.07 -12.65 -20.60
N GLY A 375 -9.50 -12.03 -21.62
CA GLY A 375 -10.05 -12.01 -22.99
C GLY A 375 -9.89 -10.64 -23.61
N THR A 376 -10.73 -10.33 -24.60
CA THR A 376 -10.77 -9.01 -25.24
C THR A 376 -12.13 -8.36 -25.06
N ASP A 377 -12.15 -7.03 -24.93
CA ASP A 377 -13.37 -6.23 -24.92
C ASP A 377 -14.03 -6.17 -26.32
N GLU A 378 -15.16 -5.46 -26.44
CA GLU A 378 -15.92 -5.27 -27.69
C GLU A 378 -15.09 -4.60 -28.81
N GLN A 379 -13.95 -4.00 -28.46
CA GLN A 379 -13.03 -3.31 -29.36
C GLN A 379 -11.76 -4.15 -29.64
N GLY A 380 -11.72 -5.40 -29.18
CA GLY A 380 -10.60 -6.33 -29.37
C GLY A 380 -9.40 -6.09 -28.45
N ARG A 381 -9.53 -5.26 -27.40
CA ARG A 381 -8.44 -4.93 -26.47
C ARG A 381 -8.45 -5.87 -25.27
N PRO A 382 -7.28 -6.29 -24.75
CA PRO A 382 -7.19 -7.17 -23.58
C PRO A 382 -7.93 -6.63 -22.34
N VAL A 383 -8.84 -7.42 -21.76
CA VAL A 383 -9.43 -7.11 -20.43
C VAL A 383 -8.48 -7.62 -19.35
N ARG A 384 -7.88 -6.70 -18.61
CA ARG A 384 -6.89 -7.00 -17.57
C ARG A 384 -7.57 -7.22 -16.21
N LYS A 385 -7.11 -8.22 -15.45
CA LYS A 385 -7.51 -8.44 -14.05
C LYS A 385 -6.59 -7.71 -13.10
N ASP A 386 -7.14 -7.33 -11.94
CA ASP A 386 -6.40 -6.76 -10.82
C ASP A 386 -5.66 -7.86 -10.04
N TRP A 387 -4.70 -8.53 -10.68
CA TRP A 387 -3.92 -9.63 -10.09
C TRP A 387 -3.24 -9.26 -8.77
N TYR A 388 -2.94 -7.97 -8.59
CA TYR A 388 -2.30 -7.41 -7.39
C TYR A 388 -3.19 -7.47 -6.14
N VAL A 389 -4.51 -7.65 -6.30
CA VAL A 389 -5.45 -7.83 -5.17
C VAL A 389 -5.17 -9.14 -4.41
N ASP A 390 -4.72 -10.18 -5.11
CA ASP A 390 -4.44 -11.50 -4.54
C ASP A 390 -3.03 -11.64 -3.95
N HIS A 391 -2.19 -10.60 -4.03
CA HIS A 391 -0.82 -10.64 -3.51
C HIS A 391 -0.79 -10.69 -1.99
N ASN A 392 -0.06 -11.66 -1.43
CA ASN A 392 0.03 -11.90 0.02
C ASN A 392 1.41 -12.41 0.48
N SER A 393 2.44 -12.38 -0.38
CA SER A 393 3.76 -12.96 -0.08
C SER A 393 4.68 -12.04 0.73
N GLY A 394 4.32 -10.77 0.87
CA GLY A 394 4.96 -9.79 1.76
C GLY A 394 6.17 -9.08 1.15
N GLU A 395 6.65 -9.52 -0.01
CA GLU A 395 7.60 -8.76 -0.82
C GLU A 395 6.92 -7.61 -1.57
N CYS A 396 7.60 -6.47 -1.67
CA CYS A 396 7.12 -5.38 -2.53
C CYS A 396 7.21 -5.80 -4.01
N ILE A 397 6.15 -5.65 -4.80
CA ILE A 397 6.22 -5.94 -6.26
C ILE A 397 6.17 -4.63 -7.04
N VAL A 398 7.23 -4.29 -7.77
CA VAL A 398 7.28 -3.08 -8.61
C VAL A 398 7.06 -3.47 -10.08
N TRP A 399 6.13 -2.77 -10.74
CA TRP A 399 5.67 -3.11 -12.09
C TRP A 399 5.24 -1.88 -12.93
N GLY A 400 5.05 -2.07 -14.24
CA GLY A 400 4.69 -1.08 -15.25
C GLY A 400 3.59 -1.58 -16.21
N HIS A 401 3.68 -1.29 -17.52
CA HIS A 401 2.78 -1.77 -18.59
C HIS A 401 1.31 -1.30 -18.55
N ASP A 402 0.87 -0.67 -17.47
CA ASP A 402 -0.49 -0.15 -17.24
C ASP A 402 -0.41 1.35 -16.91
N PRO A 403 -0.39 2.23 -17.93
CA PRO A 403 -0.16 3.65 -17.69
C PRO A 403 -1.25 4.27 -16.83
N ARG A 404 -0.83 4.90 -15.73
CA ARG A 404 -1.68 5.62 -14.79
C ARG A 404 -1.14 7.02 -14.53
N PRO A 405 -1.97 8.03 -14.22
CA PRO A 405 -1.47 9.38 -14.01
C PRO A 405 -0.54 9.54 -12.79
N TYR A 406 -0.53 8.58 -11.86
CA TYR A 406 0.28 8.60 -10.64
C TYR A 406 0.70 7.18 -10.22
N PRO A 407 1.80 7.06 -9.44
CA PRO A 407 2.21 5.78 -8.88
C PRO A 407 1.09 5.17 -8.03
N THR A 408 0.67 3.97 -8.36
CA THR A 408 -0.44 3.31 -7.66
C THR A 408 0.10 2.20 -6.79
N ILE A 409 -0.17 2.28 -5.48
CA ILE A 409 0.23 1.26 -4.51
C ILE A 409 -1.03 0.51 -4.05
N VAL A 410 -1.01 -0.83 -4.14
CA VAL A 410 -2.07 -1.72 -3.65
C VAL A 410 -1.44 -3.02 -3.18
N ASN A 411 -1.71 -3.44 -1.93
CA ASN A 411 -1.19 -4.68 -1.33
C ASN A 411 0.32 -4.86 -1.55
N ASP A 412 1.15 -3.87 -1.17
CA ASP A 412 2.61 -3.86 -1.40
C ASP A 412 3.05 -4.04 -2.87
N THR A 413 2.14 -3.92 -3.84
CA THR A 413 2.49 -3.78 -5.27
C THR A 413 2.50 -2.31 -5.66
N VAL A 414 3.45 -1.88 -6.50
CA VAL A 414 3.67 -0.49 -6.92
C VAL A 414 3.73 -0.44 -8.44
N ASN A 415 2.74 0.22 -9.05
CA ASN A 415 2.77 0.55 -10.48
C ASN A 415 3.52 1.87 -10.68
N ILE A 416 4.59 1.86 -11.48
CA ILE A 416 5.42 3.03 -11.84
C ILE A 416 5.38 3.39 -13.34
N ASP A 417 4.41 2.87 -14.08
CA ASP A 417 4.13 3.32 -15.45
C ASP A 417 3.19 4.53 -15.39
N GLN A 418 3.79 5.72 -15.54
CA GLN A 418 3.07 6.99 -15.61
C GLN A 418 2.91 7.52 -17.04
N GLY A 419 3.13 6.66 -18.04
CA GLY A 419 2.87 7.00 -19.43
C GLY A 419 3.67 8.18 -19.96
N VAL A 420 4.98 8.25 -19.67
CA VAL A 420 5.88 9.33 -20.14
C VAL A 420 5.71 9.61 -21.64
N VAL A 421 5.61 8.57 -22.47
CA VAL A 421 5.47 8.71 -23.92
C VAL A 421 4.14 9.35 -24.35
N PHE A 422 3.12 9.32 -23.49
CA PHE A 422 1.81 9.93 -23.70
C PHE A 422 1.70 11.34 -23.09
N GLY A 423 2.83 11.94 -22.67
CA GLY A 423 2.86 13.25 -22.01
C GLY A 423 2.66 13.20 -20.50
N GLY A 424 2.77 12.02 -19.88
CA GLY A 424 2.70 11.85 -18.43
C GLY A 424 4.04 12.08 -17.72
N MET A 425 4.41 11.17 -16.81
CA MET A 425 5.67 11.24 -16.06
C MET A 425 6.50 9.98 -16.32
N LEU A 426 7.83 10.11 -16.27
CA LEU A 426 8.72 8.97 -16.05
C LEU A 426 9.00 8.88 -14.55
N THR A 427 8.76 7.71 -13.97
CA THR A 427 8.88 7.49 -12.53
C THR A 427 9.92 6.42 -12.20
N ALA A 428 10.66 6.64 -11.13
CA ALA A 428 11.52 5.68 -10.48
C ALA A 428 11.05 5.40 -9.04
N TRP A 429 11.22 4.16 -8.60
CA TRP A 429 10.97 3.71 -7.23
C TRP A 429 12.27 3.32 -6.54
N ARG A 430 12.58 3.98 -5.42
CA ARG A 430 13.80 3.75 -4.64
C ARG A 430 13.58 2.68 -3.59
N MET A 431 14.49 1.71 -3.53
CA MET A 431 14.52 0.69 -2.48
C MET A 431 15.89 0.72 -1.78
N PRO A 432 15.95 0.66 -0.43
CA PRO A 432 14.89 0.32 0.54
C PRO A 432 13.92 1.46 0.93
N GLU A 433 14.12 2.68 0.44
CA GLU A 433 13.46 3.89 0.93
C GLU A 433 11.94 3.88 0.72
N ARG A 434 11.47 3.17 -0.31
CA ARG A 434 10.07 3.12 -0.77
C ARG A 434 9.55 4.52 -1.13
N GLU A 435 10.32 5.21 -1.96
CA GLU A 435 10.04 6.58 -2.41
C GLU A 435 9.95 6.66 -3.93
N ALA A 436 8.99 7.43 -4.44
CA ALA A 436 8.85 7.73 -5.85
C ALA A 436 9.61 9.01 -6.21
N VAL A 437 10.38 8.97 -7.29
CA VAL A 437 10.99 10.15 -7.93
C VAL A 437 10.49 10.18 -9.36
N SER A 438 9.98 11.33 -9.82
CA SER A 438 9.41 11.43 -11.17
C SER A 438 9.87 12.69 -11.90
N VAL A 439 9.97 12.61 -13.23
CA VAL A 439 10.22 13.75 -14.13
C VAL A 439 9.09 13.84 -15.16
N PRO A 440 8.60 15.04 -15.49
CA PRO A 440 7.55 15.21 -16.48
C PRO A 440 8.06 14.96 -17.90
N ALA A 441 7.20 14.39 -18.74
CA ALA A 441 7.48 14.32 -20.17
C ALA A 441 7.57 15.74 -20.77
N LYS A 442 8.53 15.95 -21.66
CA LYS A 442 8.68 17.25 -22.35
C LYS A 442 7.53 17.52 -23.32
N GLN A 443 6.89 16.47 -23.83
CA GLN A 443 5.72 16.53 -24.72
C GLN A 443 4.98 15.19 -24.82
N ASP A 444 3.76 15.18 -25.37
CA ASP A 444 3.06 13.95 -25.81
C ASP A 444 3.70 13.45 -27.12
N TYR A 445 4.61 12.47 -27.01
CA TYR A 445 5.35 11.89 -28.13
C TYR A 445 4.48 10.94 -28.97
N ALA A 446 3.58 10.20 -28.32
CA ALA A 446 2.67 9.27 -28.98
C ALA A 446 1.58 9.99 -29.80
N ARG A 447 1.13 11.17 -29.34
CA ARG A 447 0.05 11.97 -29.93
C ARG A 447 -1.23 11.17 -30.18
N ASP A 448 -1.47 10.15 -29.36
CA ASP A 448 -2.62 9.28 -29.46
C ASP A 448 -3.85 10.00 -28.89
N PRO A 449 -4.91 10.23 -29.69
CA PRO A 449 -6.14 10.86 -29.19
C PRO A 449 -6.90 9.99 -28.18
N ASP A 450 -6.69 8.67 -28.17
CA ASP A 450 -7.31 7.70 -27.25
C ASP A 450 -6.28 7.09 -26.27
N SER A 451 -5.25 7.87 -25.92
CA SER A 451 -4.18 7.42 -25.02
C SER A 451 -4.73 6.92 -23.69
N PRO A 452 -4.06 5.96 -23.01
CA PRO A 452 -4.49 5.48 -21.69
C PRO A 452 -4.72 6.61 -20.67
N LEU A 453 -3.87 7.63 -20.68
CA LEU A 453 -3.99 8.79 -19.77
C LEU A 453 -5.22 9.64 -20.08
N LYS A 454 -5.53 9.88 -21.37
CA LYS A 454 -6.74 10.61 -21.79
C LYS A 454 -8.01 9.85 -21.43
N ARG A 455 -8.02 8.52 -21.60
CA ARG A 455 -9.14 7.67 -21.16
C ARG A 455 -9.32 7.70 -19.64
N TRP A 456 -8.22 7.71 -18.89
CA TRP A 456 -8.25 7.91 -17.45
C TRP A 456 -8.86 9.26 -17.07
N GLU A 457 -8.43 10.34 -17.72
CA GLU A 457 -8.94 11.69 -17.50
C GLU A 457 -10.44 11.80 -17.79
N GLN A 458 -10.91 11.21 -18.90
CA GLN A 458 -12.34 11.16 -19.25
C GLN A 458 -13.19 10.41 -18.21
N ARG A 459 -12.61 9.41 -17.53
CA ARG A 459 -13.27 8.61 -16.49
C ARG A 459 -13.07 9.16 -15.08
N ARG A 460 -12.37 10.27 -14.91
CA ARG A 460 -12.04 10.85 -13.60
C ARG A 460 -13.29 11.13 -12.75
N PHE A 461 -14.38 11.56 -13.40
CA PHE A 461 -15.68 11.84 -12.77
C PHE A 461 -16.67 10.67 -12.89
N ALA A 462 -16.21 9.47 -13.25
CA ALA A 462 -17.06 8.29 -13.23
C ALA A 462 -17.48 7.96 -11.78
N PRO A 463 -18.72 7.50 -11.55
CA PRO A 463 -19.18 7.17 -10.22
C PRO A 463 -18.34 6.02 -9.61
N PRO A 464 -18.05 6.05 -8.30
CA PRO A 464 -17.27 5.01 -7.64
C PRO A 464 -17.91 3.62 -7.75
N ASN A 465 -17.08 2.58 -7.82
CA ASN A 465 -17.58 1.20 -7.76
C ASN A 465 -17.97 0.80 -6.33
N ILE A 466 -19.25 1.02 -5.98
CA ILE A 466 -19.79 0.74 -4.63
C ILE A 466 -19.55 -0.71 -4.17
N ARG A 467 -19.51 -1.68 -5.11
CA ARG A 467 -19.26 -3.09 -4.76
C ARG A 467 -17.89 -3.27 -4.09
N LYS A 468 -16.88 -2.54 -4.57
CA LYS A 468 -15.52 -2.55 -4.03
C LYS A 468 -15.50 -2.12 -2.55
N PHE A 469 -16.29 -1.11 -2.18
CA PHE A 469 -16.33 -0.62 -0.79
C PHE A 469 -17.16 -1.51 0.14
N LYS A 470 -18.17 -2.21 -0.39
CA LYS A 470 -19.04 -3.09 0.40
C LYS A 470 -18.33 -4.30 1.01
N GLU A 471 -17.25 -4.75 0.38
CA GLU A 471 -16.48 -5.93 0.83
C GLU A 471 -15.39 -5.54 1.84
N GLY A 472 -15.20 -4.24 2.10
CA GLY A 472 -14.13 -3.69 2.92
C GLY A 472 -12.94 -3.20 2.08
N PHE A 473 -12.25 -2.17 2.54
CA PHE A 473 -11.18 -1.54 1.76
C PHE A 473 -10.14 -0.88 2.66
N THR A 474 -8.93 -0.71 2.14
CA THR A 474 -7.82 -0.01 2.82
C THR A 474 -7.52 1.28 2.08
N VAL A 475 -7.42 2.38 2.82
CA VAL A 475 -6.89 3.64 2.32
C VAL A 475 -5.43 3.75 2.76
N GLN A 476 -4.53 3.72 1.78
CA GLN A 476 -3.13 4.04 2.01
C GLN A 476 -2.93 5.55 2.02
N THR A 477 -2.18 6.04 3.00
CA THR A 477 -1.96 7.47 3.19
C THR A 477 -0.47 7.80 3.15
N ALA A 478 -0.11 8.97 2.60
CA ALA A 478 1.24 9.51 2.68
C ALA A 478 1.72 9.69 4.14
N SER A 479 0.80 9.69 5.11
CA SER A 479 1.04 9.72 6.56
C SER A 479 1.57 8.41 7.14
N LYS A 480 1.83 7.38 6.32
CA LYS A 480 2.30 6.05 6.75
C LYS A 480 1.34 5.41 7.77
N LEU A 481 0.08 5.81 7.72
CA LEU A 481 -1.01 5.29 8.55
C LEU A 481 -2.09 4.76 7.61
N ASP A 482 -2.00 3.48 7.29
CA ASP A 482 -3.01 2.80 6.49
C ASP A 482 -4.27 2.60 7.33
N VAL A 483 -5.42 2.96 6.76
CA VAL A 483 -6.71 2.85 7.43
C VAL A 483 -7.56 1.80 6.72
N PHE A 484 -7.77 0.67 7.39
CA PHE A 484 -8.69 -0.37 6.93
C PHE A 484 -10.10 -0.12 7.46
N VAL A 485 -11.08 -0.20 6.55
CA VAL A 485 -12.51 -0.07 6.86
C VAL A 485 -13.20 -1.41 6.58
N HIS A 486 -13.83 -1.96 7.60
CA HIS A 486 -14.62 -3.19 7.48
C HIS A 486 -15.87 -2.95 6.62
N GLY A 487 -16.21 -3.92 5.77
CA GLY A 487 -17.35 -3.82 4.84
C GLY A 487 -18.70 -3.50 5.52
N GLU A 488 -18.98 -4.01 6.71
CA GLU A 488 -20.22 -3.69 7.44
C GLU A 488 -20.28 -2.22 7.88
N VAL A 489 -19.16 -1.66 8.36
CA VAL A 489 -19.09 -0.24 8.75
C VAL A 489 -19.22 0.65 7.53
N ALA A 490 -18.55 0.29 6.43
CA ALA A 490 -18.67 0.99 5.16
C ALA A 490 -20.12 1.00 4.64
N LYS A 491 -20.84 -0.13 4.74
CA LYS A 491 -22.27 -0.21 4.36
C LYS A 491 -23.13 0.75 5.17
N THR A 492 -22.96 0.76 6.50
CA THR A 492 -23.71 1.68 7.38
C THR A 492 -23.40 3.14 7.06
N ALA A 493 -22.14 3.48 6.80
CA ALA A 493 -21.76 4.83 6.41
C ALA A 493 -22.37 5.22 5.05
N ILE A 494 -22.29 4.35 4.03
CA ILE A 494 -22.91 4.60 2.71
C ILE A 494 -24.41 4.87 2.87
N ASP A 495 -25.12 4.03 3.63
CA ASP A 495 -26.56 4.20 3.89
C ASP A 495 -26.85 5.52 4.62
N THR A 496 -26.08 5.83 5.68
CA THR A 496 -26.30 7.03 6.50
C THR A 496 -26.05 8.33 5.73
N PHE A 497 -25.00 8.39 4.91
CA PHE A 497 -24.52 9.64 4.34
C PHE A 497 -25.01 9.88 2.90
N SER A 498 -25.24 8.84 2.09
CA SER A 498 -25.63 8.99 0.68
C SER A 498 -26.93 9.78 0.45
N HIS A 499 -27.80 9.87 1.45
CA HIS A 499 -29.05 10.63 1.37
C HIS A 499 -28.88 12.15 1.50
N TYR A 500 -27.76 12.61 2.07
CA TYR A 500 -27.63 14.00 2.53
C TYR A 500 -26.34 14.70 2.11
N THR A 501 -25.33 13.96 1.62
CA THR A 501 -24.08 14.58 1.19
C THR A 501 -24.25 15.39 -0.09
N VAL A 502 -23.42 16.41 -0.25
CA VAL A 502 -23.19 17.04 -1.55
C VAL A 502 -22.67 16.01 -2.57
N PRO A 503 -22.68 16.31 -3.89
CA PRO A 503 -22.11 15.43 -4.89
C PRO A 503 -20.67 15.02 -4.55
N LEU A 504 -20.26 13.82 -4.96
CA LEU A 504 -19.00 13.21 -4.50
C LEU A 504 -17.77 13.94 -5.03
N GLU A 505 -17.89 14.53 -6.21
CA GLU A 505 -16.93 15.45 -6.81
C GLU A 505 -16.70 16.67 -5.91
N GLU A 506 -17.78 17.06 -5.21
CA GLU A 506 -17.93 18.17 -4.27
C GLU A 506 -17.15 18.02 -2.96
N LEU A 507 -17.10 16.76 -2.52
CA LEU A 507 -16.77 16.37 -1.17
C LEU A 507 -15.36 15.79 -1.15
N ILE A 508 -14.37 16.66 -0.96
CA ILE A 508 -12.95 16.31 -1.07
C ILE A 508 -12.27 16.06 0.28
N TYR A 509 -12.88 16.56 1.36
CA TYR A 509 -12.32 16.56 2.70
C TYR A 509 -13.45 16.49 3.73
N ILE A 510 -13.27 15.61 4.71
CA ILE A 510 -14.07 15.59 5.94
C ILE A 510 -13.11 15.92 7.08
N PRO A 511 -13.39 16.96 7.87
CA PRO A 511 -12.50 17.35 8.96
C PRO A 511 -12.42 16.27 10.03
N PRO A 512 -11.23 16.06 10.62
CA PRO A 512 -11.07 15.07 11.67
C PRO A 512 -11.76 15.50 12.96
N THR A 513 -12.17 14.49 13.71
CA THR A 513 -12.54 14.59 15.10
C THR A 513 -11.36 15.09 15.93
N MET A 514 -11.65 15.70 17.08
CA MET A 514 -10.63 16.25 17.98
C MET A 514 -10.73 15.60 19.35
N SER A 515 -9.59 15.21 19.92
CA SER A 515 -9.52 14.64 21.26
C SER A 515 -9.27 15.72 22.33
N PRO A 516 -9.85 15.60 23.53
CA PRO A 516 -9.36 16.31 24.71
C PRO A 516 -7.99 15.74 25.15
N PRO A 517 -7.34 16.32 26.19
CA PRO A 517 -6.06 15.83 26.67
C PRO A 517 -6.14 14.35 27.06
N PRO A 518 -5.13 13.55 26.69
CA PRO A 518 -5.19 12.08 26.79
C PRO A 518 -4.97 11.54 28.20
N SER A 519 -4.39 12.35 29.08
CA SER A 519 -4.11 11.97 30.46
C SER A 519 -5.21 12.44 31.41
N VAL A 520 -5.28 11.81 32.59
CA VAL A 520 -6.15 12.28 33.67
C VAL A 520 -5.70 13.67 34.07
N CYS A 521 -6.65 14.60 34.16
CA CYS A 521 -6.34 15.99 34.50
C CYS A 521 -5.56 16.07 35.82
N SER A 522 -4.39 16.69 35.74
CA SER A 522 -3.43 16.81 36.86
C SER A 522 -3.83 17.86 37.90
N VAL A 523 -4.71 18.80 37.53
CA VAL A 523 -5.11 19.94 38.36
C VAL A 523 -6.39 19.65 39.14
N GLU A 524 -6.39 19.92 40.45
CA GLU A 524 -7.57 19.72 41.31
C GLU A 524 -8.72 20.66 40.91
N GLY A 525 -9.97 20.15 40.94
CA GLY A 525 -11.15 20.92 40.57
C GLY A 525 -11.41 21.06 39.06
N TYR A 526 -10.48 20.61 38.21
CA TYR A 526 -10.62 20.61 36.76
C TYR A 526 -10.82 19.19 36.19
N LEU A 527 -11.49 19.15 35.05
CA LEU A 527 -11.60 17.96 34.18
C LEU A 527 -10.70 18.08 32.94
N GLU A 528 -10.46 19.31 32.47
CA GLU A 528 -9.54 19.68 31.39
C GLU A 528 -8.76 20.92 31.84
N HIS A 529 -7.45 20.92 31.62
CA HIS A 529 -6.58 22.06 31.92
C HIS A 529 -5.45 22.16 30.88
N PRO A 530 -5.00 23.38 30.48
CA PRO A 530 -3.97 23.54 29.44
C PRO A 530 -2.67 22.77 29.71
N GLN A 531 -2.28 22.69 30.99
CA GLN A 531 -1.09 21.97 31.44
C GLN A 531 -1.03 20.50 30.97
N ASP A 532 -2.18 19.82 30.89
CA ASP A 532 -2.22 18.41 30.47
C ASP A 532 -1.94 18.26 28.96
N ALA A 533 -2.33 19.26 28.15
CA ALA A 533 -2.04 19.30 26.73
C ALA A 533 -0.57 19.66 26.47
N PHE A 534 -0.01 20.62 27.23
CA PHE A 534 1.43 20.94 27.16
C PHE A 534 2.27 19.71 27.47
N HIS A 535 1.97 19.02 28.59
CA HIS A 535 2.70 17.82 28.98
C HIS A 535 2.62 16.73 27.90
N TYR A 536 1.46 16.51 27.28
CA TYR A 536 1.36 15.58 26.15
C TYR A 536 2.34 15.95 25.03
N TYR A 537 2.31 17.19 24.53
CA TYR A 537 3.16 17.61 23.41
C TYR A 537 4.66 17.55 23.77
N ARG A 538 5.03 17.98 24.98
CA ARG A 538 6.41 17.86 25.49
C ARG A 538 6.87 16.41 25.54
N SER A 539 6.01 15.48 25.99
CA SER A 539 6.33 14.05 26.01
C SER A 539 6.54 13.45 24.61
N GLN A 540 6.02 14.10 23.57
CA GLN A 540 6.22 13.74 22.17
C GLN A 540 7.41 14.46 21.51
N GLY A 541 8.18 15.24 22.28
CA GLY A 541 9.34 15.97 21.77
C GLY A 541 9.03 17.32 21.11
N VAL A 542 7.79 17.81 21.21
CA VAL A 542 7.40 19.10 20.64
C VAL A 542 7.93 20.25 21.52
N THR A 543 8.70 21.15 20.92
CA THR A 543 9.33 22.29 21.61
C THR A 543 8.55 23.59 21.47
N ARG A 544 7.75 23.74 20.41
CA ARG A 544 6.94 24.93 20.14
C ARG A 544 5.51 24.52 19.77
N MET A 545 4.54 25.27 20.28
CA MET A 545 3.11 25.01 20.12
C MET A 545 2.36 26.31 19.80
N VAL A 546 1.13 26.19 19.32
CA VAL A 546 0.21 27.32 19.10
C VAL A 546 -1.10 27.04 19.81
N ALA A 547 -1.56 27.98 20.63
CA ALA A 547 -2.87 27.94 21.27
C ALA A 547 -3.81 28.90 20.54
N GLU A 548 -4.91 28.37 20.00
CA GLU A 548 -5.92 29.13 19.27
C GLU A 548 -7.22 29.19 20.07
N LYS A 549 -7.95 30.30 19.97
CA LYS A 549 -9.29 30.42 20.57
C LYS A 549 -10.22 29.41 19.93
N LYS A 550 -10.90 28.61 20.76
CA LYS A 550 -11.91 27.67 20.28
C LYS A 550 -13.23 28.41 20.08
N HIS A 551 -13.55 28.74 18.84
CA HIS A 551 -14.84 29.34 18.48
C HIS A 551 -15.97 28.34 18.71
N MET A 552 -17.09 28.84 19.22
CA MET A 552 -18.29 28.05 19.45
C MET A 552 -19.27 28.29 18.30
N GLY A 553 -19.18 27.46 17.27
CA GLY A 553 -19.98 27.58 16.07
C GLY A 553 -20.28 26.21 15.46
N SER A 554 -20.20 26.15 14.14
CA SER A 554 -20.23 24.88 13.41
C SER A 554 -19.10 24.84 12.40
N ARG A 555 -18.28 23.78 12.49
CA ARG A 555 -17.19 23.55 11.56
C ARG A 555 -17.68 23.43 10.13
N ALA A 556 -17.07 24.22 9.25
CA ALA A 556 -17.39 24.33 7.83
C ALA A 556 -16.12 24.27 6.99
N ILE A 557 -16.21 23.56 5.88
CA ILE A 557 -15.15 23.47 4.88
C ILE A 557 -15.58 24.30 3.69
N LEU A 558 -14.76 25.27 3.31
CA LEU A 558 -15.03 26.15 2.18
C LEU A 558 -14.08 25.80 1.04
N LEU A 559 -14.62 25.34 -0.08
CA LEU A 559 -13.88 25.20 -1.33
C LEU A 559 -14.30 26.35 -2.25
N LEU A 560 -13.40 27.28 -2.52
CA LEU A 560 -13.67 28.47 -3.33
C LEU A 560 -12.82 28.43 -4.60
N PHE A 561 -13.45 28.57 -5.76
CA PHE A 561 -12.79 28.59 -7.07
C PHE A 561 -12.55 30.02 -7.53
N ARG A 562 -11.49 30.21 -8.32
CA ARG A 562 -11.22 31.49 -9.01
C ARG A 562 -12.38 31.88 -9.93
N ASP A 563 -12.92 30.91 -10.66
CA ASP A 563 -14.02 31.08 -11.60
C ASP A 563 -14.70 29.72 -11.88
N GLU A 564 -15.85 29.75 -12.58
CA GLU A 564 -16.60 28.55 -12.92
C GLU A 564 -15.81 27.57 -13.81
N GLN A 565 -14.89 28.06 -14.64
CA GLN A 565 -14.11 27.24 -15.55
C GLN A 565 -13.04 26.42 -14.80
N ALA A 566 -12.44 27.02 -13.77
CA ALA A 566 -11.54 26.33 -12.84
C ALA A 566 -12.26 25.18 -12.13
N ALA A 567 -13.52 25.40 -11.72
CA ALA A 567 -14.35 24.36 -11.12
C ALA A 567 -14.62 23.20 -12.09
N VAL A 568 -14.94 23.46 -13.35
CA VAL A 568 -15.18 22.38 -14.35
C VAL A 568 -14.00 21.41 -14.45
N GLN A 569 -12.76 21.91 -14.41
CA GLN A 569 -11.58 21.04 -14.45
C GLN A 569 -11.39 20.20 -13.17
N ARG A 570 -11.89 20.69 -12.04
CA ARG A 570 -11.64 20.12 -10.71
C ARG A 570 -12.78 19.23 -10.19
N VAL A 571 -14.02 19.58 -10.50
CA VAL A 571 -15.24 18.90 -10.00
C VAL A 571 -16.23 18.57 -11.11
N GLY A 572 -15.89 18.83 -12.38
CA GLY A 572 -16.68 18.40 -13.54
C GLY A 572 -17.91 19.27 -13.85
N ARG A 573 -18.16 20.34 -13.08
CA ARG A 573 -19.29 21.25 -13.26
C ARG A 573 -18.94 22.71 -12.94
N PRO A 574 -19.62 23.70 -13.56
CA PRO A 574 -19.41 25.11 -13.27
C PRO A 574 -20.00 25.48 -11.90
N MET A 575 -19.20 26.14 -11.06
CA MET A 575 -19.60 26.68 -9.75
C MET A 575 -18.52 27.62 -9.20
N LEU A 576 -18.88 28.52 -8.28
CA LEU A 576 -17.92 29.38 -7.58
C LEU A 576 -17.30 28.71 -6.34
N GLY A 577 -17.94 27.67 -5.80
CA GLY A 577 -17.49 26.98 -4.61
C GLY A 577 -18.61 26.24 -3.88
N ASN A 578 -18.28 25.60 -2.76
CA ASN A 578 -19.25 25.03 -1.83
C ASN A 578 -18.81 25.22 -0.37
N ILE A 579 -19.79 25.13 0.53
CA ILE A 579 -19.56 25.20 1.98
C ILE A 579 -20.17 23.95 2.61
N VAL A 580 -19.34 23.04 3.11
CA VAL A 580 -19.81 21.75 3.63
C VAL A 580 -19.53 21.57 5.11
N THR A 581 -20.46 20.91 5.80
CA THR A 581 -20.36 20.55 7.21
C THR A 581 -19.37 19.39 7.44
N ARG A 582 -19.03 19.12 8.70
CA ARG A 582 -18.24 17.93 9.11
C ARG A 582 -18.81 16.57 8.70
N THR A 583 -20.06 16.52 8.22
CA THR A 583 -20.73 15.31 7.73
C THR A 583 -20.94 15.32 6.20
N GLY A 584 -20.34 16.27 5.49
CA GLY A 584 -20.41 16.38 4.04
C GLY A 584 -21.73 16.92 3.47
N ARG A 585 -22.58 17.52 4.30
CA ARG A 585 -23.83 18.18 3.89
C ARG A 585 -23.57 19.66 3.58
N SER A 586 -24.32 20.26 2.65
CA SER A 586 -24.31 21.72 2.45
C SER A 586 -24.57 22.44 3.77
N PHE A 587 -23.78 23.48 4.03
CA PHE A 587 -23.89 24.26 5.25
C PHE A 587 -25.08 25.21 5.16
N PHE A 588 -25.37 25.80 4.01
CA PHE A 588 -26.51 26.71 3.89
C PHE A 588 -27.64 26.08 3.06
N ASP A 589 -28.82 26.68 3.09
CA ASP A 589 -29.78 26.43 2.02
C ASP A 589 -29.24 27.03 0.70
N PRO A 590 -29.70 26.57 -0.47
CA PRO A 590 -29.10 26.97 -1.76
C PRO A 590 -29.08 28.48 -2.01
N SER A 591 -30.05 29.25 -1.50
CA SER A 591 -30.09 30.70 -1.72
C SER A 591 -29.05 31.43 -0.87
N THR A 592 -29.02 31.16 0.42
CA THR A 592 -28.02 31.74 1.34
C THR A 592 -26.60 31.30 0.97
N GLU A 593 -26.41 30.04 0.56
CA GLU A 593 -25.09 29.55 0.11
C GLU A 593 -24.57 30.34 -1.08
N GLN A 594 -25.43 30.58 -2.07
CA GLN A 594 -25.07 31.34 -3.26
C GLN A 594 -24.69 32.78 -2.93
N ASP A 595 -25.45 33.45 -2.05
CA ASP A 595 -25.16 34.84 -1.68
C ASP A 595 -23.81 34.96 -0.93
N VAL A 596 -23.54 34.03 0.00
CA VAL A 596 -22.26 33.97 0.72
C VAL A 596 -21.10 33.70 -0.24
N LEU A 597 -21.24 32.73 -1.15
CA LEU A 597 -20.21 32.39 -2.14
C LEU A 597 -19.95 33.54 -3.11
N CYS A 598 -20.99 34.18 -3.62
CA CYS A 598 -20.87 35.36 -4.49
C CYS A 598 -20.09 36.48 -3.78
N ARG A 599 -20.39 36.73 -2.50
CA ARG A 599 -19.70 37.77 -1.74
C ARG A 599 -18.23 37.44 -1.51
N LEU A 600 -17.93 36.23 -1.05
CA LEU A 600 -16.55 35.78 -0.83
C LEU A 600 -15.73 35.79 -2.13
N HIS A 601 -16.33 35.33 -3.23
CA HIS A 601 -15.70 35.36 -4.55
C HIS A 601 -15.38 36.78 -5.01
N ALA A 602 -16.33 37.70 -4.89
CA ALA A 602 -16.14 39.11 -5.24
C ALA A 602 -15.02 39.76 -4.40
N ASP A 603 -15.04 39.55 -3.09
CA ASP A 603 -14.04 40.11 -2.16
C ASP A 603 -12.62 39.58 -2.48
N LEU A 604 -12.46 38.27 -2.69
CA LEU A 604 -11.17 37.64 -3.04
C LEU A 604 -10.65 38.05 -4.42
N THR A 605 -11.55 38.19 -5.40
CA THR A 605 -11.19 38.60 -6.76
C THR A 605 -10.78 40.07 -6.80
N LEU A 606 -11.49 40.94 -6.08
CA LEU A 606 -11.17 42.37 -6.01
C LEU A 606 -9.77 42.63 -5.43
N ASP A 607 -9.37 41.82 -4.45
CA ASP A 607 -8.04 41.88 -3.83
C ASP A 607 -6.94 41.15 -4.65
N GLY A 608 -7.32 40.45 -5.73
CA GLY A 608 -6.39 39.74 -6.61
C GLY A 608 -5.75 38.51 -5.96
N TYR A 609 -6.44 37.86 -5.01
CA TYR A 609 -5.91 36.74 -4.24
C TYR A 609 -5.45 35.58 -5.14
N PHE A 610 -6.27 35.18 -6.12
CA PHE A 610 -5.98 34.04 -6.98
C PHE A 610 -4.75 34.27 -7.88
N GLU A 611 -4.58 35.49 -8.39
CA GLU A 611 -3.42 35.89 -9.19
C GLU A 611 -2.15 35.94 -8.35
N ARG A 612 -2.21 36.53 -7.14
CA ARG A 612 -1.06 36.64 -6.22
C ARG A 612 -0.53 35.27 -5.81
N HIS A 613 -1.42 34.31 -5.59
CA HIS A 613 -1.06 32.94 -5.20
C HIS A 613 -0.94 31.96 -6.36
N GLN A 614 -1.18 32.40 -7.61
CA GLN A 614 -1.17 31.56 -8.82
C GLN A 614 -2.01 30.29 -8.66
N THR A 615 -3.22 30.43 -8.12
CA THR A 615 -4.07 29.29 -7.75
C THR A 615 -5.45 29.31 -8.44
N GLU A 616 -5.97 28.13 -8.75
CA GLU A 616 -7.31 27.90 -9.31
C GLU A 616 -8.39 27.82 -8.22
N PHE A 617 -8.02 27.44 -6.99
CA PHE A 617 -8.93 27.32 -5.86
C PHE A 617 -8.22 27.58 -4.52
N VAL A 618 -9.00 27.82 -3.48
CA VAL A 618 -8.56 27.78 -2.09
C VAL A 618 -9.49 26.89 -1.27
N LEU A 619 -8.92 25.99 -0.48
CA LEU A 619 -9.63 25.15 0.47
C LEU A 619 -9.36 25.62 1.89
N LEU A 620 -10.42 25.96 2.63
CA LEU A 620 -10.34 26.47 3.99
C LEU A 620 -11.06 25.53 4.97
N ASP A 621 -10.49 25.38 6.16
CA ASP A 621 -11.14 24.81 7.35
C ASP A 621 -11.48 25.96 8.29
N ALA A 622 -12.76 26.11 8.61
CA ALA A 622 -13.27 27.26 9.34
C ALA A 622 -14.35 26.88 10.36
N GLU A 623 -14.59 27.77 11.31
CA GLU A 623 -15.77 27.75 12.16
C GLU A 623 -16.73 28.87 11.73
N ILE A 624 -18.00 28.56 11.48
CA ILE A 624 -19.04 29.56 11.19
C ILE A 624 -19.85 29.84 12.46
N VAL A 625 -20.03 31.12 12.81
CA VAL A 625 -20.76 31.59 14.00
C VAL A 625 -21.93 32.53 13.61
N PRO A 626 -23.04 32.58 14.38
CA PRO A 626 -23.29 31.91 15.67
C PRO A 626 -23.69 30.43 15.62
N TRP A 627 -23.62 29.76 16.78
CA TRP A 627 -23.97 28.34 16.94
C TRP A 627 -25.44 28.01 16.63
N ASN A 628 -26.36 28.92 16.98
CA ASN A 628 -27.79 28.73 16.70
C ASN A 628 -28.13 28.83 15.20
N LEU A 629 -27.20 29.17 14.32
CA LEU A 629 -27.42 29.10 12.86
C LEU A 629 -27.76 27.67 12.40
N LYS A 630 -27.17 26.64 13.05
CA LYS A 630 -27.45 25.23 12.77
C LYS A 630 -28.11 24.46 13.90
N ALA A 631 -27.92 24.88 15.15
CA ALA A 631 -28.31 24.09 16.31
C ALA A 631 -29.66 24.49 16.94
N ARG A 632 -30.53 25.28 16.26
CA ARG A 632 -31.78 25.82 16.85
C ARG A 632 -32.64 24.76 17.56
N GLU A 633 -32.92 23.65 16.89
CA GLU A 633 -33.76 22.58 17.44
C GLU A 633 -33.12 21.87 18.64
N LEU A 634 -31.82 21.60 18.57
CA LEU A 634 -31.06 21.00 19.67
C LEU A 634 -31.02 21.93 20.89
N ILE A 635 -30.77 23.22 20.67
CA ILE A 635 -30.77 24.25 21.72
C ILE A 635 -32.14 24.30 22.40
N ALA A 636 -33.22 24.39 21.63
CA ALA A 636 -34.58 24.46 22.17
C ALA A 636 -34.96 23.20 22.96
N SER A 637 -34.74 22.01 22.38
CA SER A 637 -35.23 20.74 22.93
C SER A 637 -34.38 20.16 24.05
N GLN A 638 -33.06 20.39 24.05
CA GLN A 638 -32.14 19.80 25.03
C GLN A 638 -31.57 20.83 26.00
N TYR A 639 -31.08 21.98 25.53
CA TYR A 639 -30.39 22.92 26.42
C TYR A 639 -31.37 23.85 27.14
N ALA A 640 -32.19 24.59 26.39
CA ALA A 640 -33.16 25.52 26.95
C ALA A 640 -34.19 24.81 27.83
N HIS A 641 -34.75 23.69 27.35
CA HIS A 641 -35.71 22.91 28.12
C HIS A 641 -35.13 22.43 29.47
N VAL A 642 -33.93 21.85 29.45
CA VAL A 642 -33.27 21.33 30.67
C VAL A 642 -32.90 22.46 31.62
N ALA A 643 -32.44 23.60 31.10
CA ALA A 643 -32.12 24.78 31.90
C ALA A 643 -33.37 25.34 32.62
N GLU A 644 -34.44 25.60 31.89
CA GLU A 644 -35.68 26.18 32.44
C GLU A 644 -36.34 25.23 33.46
N ALA A 645 -36.46 23.95 33.12
CA ALA A 645 -37.04 22.95 34.02
C ALA A 645 -36.24 22.82 35.32
N SER A 646 -34.90 22.80 35.22
CA SER A 646 -34.03 22.71 36.40
C SER A 646 -34.09 23.98 37.25
N MET A 647 -34.07 25.16 36.63
CA MET A 647 -34.21 26.44 37.34
C MET A 647 -35.53 26.51 38.13
N MET A 648 -36.64 26.12 37.51
CA MET A 648 -37.96 26.11 38.16
C MET A 648 -38.04 25.09 39.31
N ASP A 649 -37.56 23.86 39.10
CA ASP A 649 -37.57 22.83 40.13
C ASP A 649 -36.71 23.22 41.34
N ARG A 650 -35.44 23.60 41.10
CA ARG A 650 -34.50 23.89 42.19
C ARG A 650 -34.89 25.13 42.98
N SER A 651 -35.44 26.16 42.34
CA SER A 651 -35.96 27.35 43.05
C SER A 651 -37.16 26.99 43.94
N THR A 652 -38.10 26.21 43.42
CA THR A 652 -39.28 25.76 44.19
C THR A 652 -38.89 24.92 45.39
N VAL A 653 -37.96 23.97 45.21
CA VAL A 653 -37.45 23.13 46.32
C VAL A 653 -36.72 23.98 47.36
N LEU A 654 -35.89 24.93 46.93
CA LEU A 654 -35.17 25.82 47.82
C LEU A 654 -36.11 26.64 48.71
N ASP A 655 -37.19 27.18 48.13
CA ASP A 655 -38.18 27.95 48.88
C ASP A 655 -38.89 27.07 49.92
N LYS A 656 -39.22 25.82 49.58
CA LYS A 656 -39.82 24.86 50.53
C LYS A 656 -38.86 24.44 51.64
N LEU A 657 -37.58 24.29 51.35
CA LEU A 657 -36.57 24.01 52.38
C LEU A 657 -36.39 25.20 53.33
N ARG A 658 -36.42 26.44 52.80
CA ARG A 658 -36.40 27.66 53.63
C ARG A 658 -37.62 27.77 54.54
N GLU A 659 -38.82 27.47 54.03
CA GLU A 659 -40.05 27.39 54.84
C GLU A 659 -39.90 26.34 55.97
N ALA A 660 -39.38 25.15 55.66
CA ALA A 660 -39.18 24.08 56.64
C ALA A 660 -38.14 24.45 57.72
N GLN A 661 -37.06 25.11 57.33
CA GLN A 661 -36.04 25.63 58.24
C GLN A 661 -36.64 26.69 59.19
N ALA A 662 -37.42 27.63 58.66
CA ALA A 662 -38.12 28.64 59.46
C ALA A 662 -39.14 28.02 60.43
N ALA A 663 -39.73 26.88 60.06
CA ALA A 663 -40.60 26.09 60.93
C ALA A 663 -39.83 25.20 61.95
N GLY A 664 -38.50 25.35 62.06
CA GLY A 664 -37.67 24.65 63.05
C GLY A 664 -37.31 23.20 62.68
N ARG A 665 -37.47 22.79 61.41
CA ARG A 665 -37.04 21.47 60.93
C ARG A 665 -35.53 21.49 60.60
N ASN A 666 -34.82 20.41 60.91
CA ASN A 666 -33.42 20.27 60.54
C ASN A 666 -33.30 19.89 59.04
N VAL A 667 -33.02 20.88 58.20
CA VAL A 667 -32.91 20.75 56.73
C VAL A 667 -31.67 21.46 56.16
N GLU A 668 -30.70 21.80 57.01
CA GLU A 668 -29.54 22.63 56.66
C GLU A 668 -28.71 22.02 55.51
N GLU A 669 -28.44 20.72 55.57
CA GLU A 669 -27.67 20.01 54.55
C GLU A 669 -28.37 20.06 53.18
N TRP A 670 -29.68 19.80 53.13
CA TRP A 670 -30.47 19.88 51.90
C TRP A 670 -30.56 21.30 51.34
N LEU A 671 -30.58 22.31 52.23
CA LEU A 671 -30.60 23.70 51.82
C LEU A 671 -29.28 24.08 51.15
N GLN A 672 -28.14 23.75 51.76
CA GLN A 672 -26.82 23.98 51.18
C GLN A 672 -26.65 23.25 49.83
N GLU A 673 -27.07 21.98 49.76
CA GLU A 673 -27.05 21.20 48.53
C GLU A 673 -27.90 21.83 47.42
N THR A 674 -29.13 22.27 47.76
CA THR A 674 -30.06 22.84 46.78
C THR A 674 -29.60 24.21 46.28
N VAL A 675 -29.00 25.04 47.15
CA VAL A 675 -28.35 26.30 46.74
C VAL A 675 -27.24 26.05 45.73
N GLY A 676 -26.39 25.03 45.97
CA GLY A 676 -25.35 24.62 45.04
C GLY A 676 -25.92 24.18 43.68
N LYS A 677 -26.94 23.31 43.69
CA LYS A 677 -27.63 22.84 42.48
C LYS A 677 -28.27 23.98 41.69
N LEU A 678 -28.92 24.94 42.37
CA LEU A 678 -29.50 26.10 41.71
C LEU A 678 -28.43 26.98 41.04
N THR A 679 -27.29 27.18 41.70
CA THR A 679 -26.15 27.93 41.14
C THR A 679 -25.58 27.23 39.89
N ASN A 680 -25.49 25.91 39.92
CA ASN A 680 -25.08 25.11 38.76
C ASN A 680 -26.07 25.23 37.59
N SER A 681 -27.38 25.23 37.86
CA SER A 681 -28.42 25.45 36.84
C SER A 681 -28.34 26.84 36.22
N GLN A 682 -28.07 27.88 37.02
CA GLN A 682 -27.82 29.24 36.53
C GLN A 682 -26.59 29.26 35.62
N THR A 683 -25.48 28.68 36.06
CA THR A 683 -24.25 28.59 35.26
C THR A 683 -24.51 27.89 33.92
N PHE A 684 -25.20 26.74 33.93
CA PHE A 684 -25.56 26.03 32.70
C PHE A 684 -26.36 26.92 31.74
N ARG A 685 -27.38 27.63 32.25
CA ARG A 685 -28.23 28.52 31.46
C ARG A 685 -27.43 29.66 30.85
N ASP A 686 -26.68 30.36 31.69
CA ASP A 686 -25.95 31.57 31.29
C ASP A 686 -24.85 31.24 30.27
N VAL A 687 -24.23 30.06 30.36
CA VAL A 687 -23.21 29.59 29.42
C VAL A 687 -23.80 29.34 28.02
N PHE A 688 -24.88 28.56 27.87
CA PHE A 688 -25.37 28.26 26.51
C PHE A 688 -26.01 29.48 25.84
N GLN A 689 -26.62 30.38 26.62
CA GLN A 689 -27.24 31.61 26.09
C GLN A 689 -26.23 32.55 25.44
N LYS A 690 -24.99 32.62 25.92
CA LYS A 690 -23.92 33.45 25.34
C LYS A 690 -23.61 33.14 23.87
N TYR A 691 -23.99 31.95 23.38
CA TYR A 691 -23.69 31.50 22.02
C TYR A 691 -24.89 31.56 21.07
N CYS A 692 -25.99 32.17 21.50
CA CYS A 692 -27.23 32.27 20.74
C CYS A 692 -27.60 33.74 20.53
N TRP A 693 -27.55 34.22 19.29
CA TRP A 693 -28.12 35.51 18.89
C TRP A 693 -28.89 35.36 17.58
N ASP A 694 -29.94 36.17 17.39
CA ASP A 694 -30.74 36.12 16.17
C ASP A 694 -29.90 36.57 14.97
N VAL A 695 -30.07 35.87 13.84
CA VAL A 695 -29.41 36.14 12.56
C VAL A 695 -30.51 36.57 11.61
N ASP A 696 -30.57 37.87 11.33
CA ASP A 696 -31.61 38.48 10.48
C ASP A 696 -31.06 38.80 9.08
N ASP A 697 -29.74 38.99 8.94
CA ASP A 697 -29.04 39.25 7.67
C ASP A 697 -27.74 38.41 7.56
N ILE A 698 -27.26 38.19 6.34
CA ILE A 698 -25.95 37.60 6.02
C ILE A 698 -24.82 38.36 6.72
N GLY A 699 -25.00 39.67 6.93
CA GLY A 699 -24.08 40.52 7.69
C GLY A 699 -23.88 40.13 9.16
N ASP A 700 -24.72 39.26 9.72
CA ASP A 700 -24.60 38.74 11.10
C ASP A 700 -23.80 37.42 11.16
N ILE A 701 -23.49 36.83 10.00
CA ILE A 701 -22.66 35.63 9.87
C ILE A 701 -21.18 36.04 9.94
N ARG A 702 -20.39 35.31 10.72
CA ARG A 702 -18.93 35.41 10.69
C ARG A 702 -18.32 34.03 10.47
N ILE A 703 -17.29 34.01 9.65
CA ILE A 703 -16.50 32.83 9.30
C ILE A 703 -15.11 33.04 9.87
N ALA A 704 -14.64 32.12 10.70
CA ALA A 704 -13.32 32.14 11.29
C ALA A 704 -12.47 31.00 10.71
N PRO A 705 -11.76 31.21 9.58
CA PRO A 705 -10.83 30.23 9.04
C PRO A 705 -9.69 29.98 10.03
N PHE A 706 -9.38 28.73 10.34
CA PHE A 706 -8.21 28.42 11.16
C PHE A 706 -7.16 27.61 10.39
N HIS A 707 -7.49 27.08 9.21
CA HIS A 707 -6.53 26.49 8.29
C HIS A 707 -6.81 26.90 6.85
N THR A 708 -5.82 27.50 6.19
CA THR A 708 -5.67 27.43 4.73
C THR A 708 -5.07 26.08 4.38
N LEU A 709 -5.89 25.12 3.93
CA LEU A 709 -5.48 23.72 3.75
C LEU A 709 -4.71 23.52 2.44
N ALA A 710 -5.24 24.04 1.34
CA ALA A 710 -4.67 23.79 0.01
C ALA A 710 -5.00 24.87 -1.01
N HIS A 711 -4.07 25.01 -1.95
CA HIS A 711 -4.22 25.67 -3.25
C HIS A 711 -4.12 24.63 -4.37
N SER A 712 -4.35 25.04 -5.62
CA SER A 712 -4.16 24.16 -6.78
C SER A 712 -2.70 23.75 -7.01
N THR A 713 -1.75 24.48 -6.41
CA THR A 713 -0.31 24.28 -6.50
C THR A 713 0.24 23.33 -5.43
N GLY A 714 -0.51 23.07 -4.34
CA GLY A 714 -0.06 22.23 -3.25
C GLY A 714 -0.86 22.40 -1.97
N ALA A 715 -0.63 21.48 -1.03
CA ALA A 715 -1.18 21.54 0.32
C ALA A 715 -0.18 22.10 1.32
N PHE A 716 -0.66 22.67 2.42
CA PHE A 716 0.15 23.44 3.37
C PHE A 716 0.51 22.66 4.65
N TRP A 717 0.77 21.36 4.54
CA TRP A 717 1.05 20.47 5.69
C TRP A 717 2.34 20.77 6.45
N GLU A 718 3.31 21.39 5.78
CA GLU A 718 4.61 21.75 6.35
C GLU A 718 4.64 23.18 6.90
N GLN A 719 3.55 23.96 6.72
CA GLN A 719 3.45 25.31 7.25
C GLN A 719 3.15 25.28 8.76
N THR A 720 3.55 26.35 9.44
CA THR A 720 3.27 26.50 10.87
C THR A 720 1.83 26.91 11.12
N HIS A 721 1.27 26.55 12.27
CA HIS A 721 -0.05 27.07 12.67
C HIS A 721 -0.07 28.59 12.81
N GLU A 722 1.05 29.21 13.16
CA GLU A 722 1.21 30.67 13.13
C GLU A 722 1.02 31.23 11.72
N TRP A 723 1.63 30.62 10.70
CA TRP A 723 1.40 31.00 9.30
C TRP A 723 -0.07 30.90 8.91
N HIS A 724 -0.77 29.82 9.28
CA HIS A 724 -2.21 29.69 9.02
C HIS A 724 -3.04 30.81 9.68
N MET A 725 -2.67 31.24 10.89
CA MET A 725 -3.34 32.37 11.54
C MET A 725 -3.07 33.70 10.83
N GLU A 726 -1.86 33.90 10.31
CA GLU A 726 -1.54 35.07 9.47
C GLU A 726 -2.36 35.08 8.17
N GLN A 727 -2.57 33.91 7.55
CA GLN A 727 -3.46 33.77 6.40
C GLN A 727 -4.92 34.11 6.76
N ASN A 728 -5.42 33.67 7.92
CA ASN A 728 -6.73 34.11 8.42
C ASN A 728 -6.79 35.64 8.50
N ARG A 729 -5.80 36.29 9.12
CA ARG A 729 -5.76 37.75 9.21
C ARG A 729 -5.85 38.43 7.85
N GLU A 730 -5.26 37.83 6.82
CA GLU A 730 -5.38 38.32 5.45
C GLU A 730 -6.83 38.22 4.94
N PHE A 731 -7.49 37.07 5.10
CA PHE A 731 -8.90 36.89 4.73
C PHE A 731 -9.85 37.84 5.47
N ALA A 732 -9.63 38.07 6.76
CA ALA A 732 -10.42 38.99 7.57
C ALA A 732 -10.28 40.46 7.12
N ARG A 733 -9.17 40.82 6.46
CA ARG A 733 -8.98 42.14 5.84
C ARG A 733 -9.65 42.24 4.48
N MET A 734 -9.70 41.13 3.73
CA MET A 734 -10.30 41.06 2.39
C MET A 734 -11.83 41.08 2.44
N SER A 735 -12.43 40.32 3.38
CA SER A 735 -13.87 40.14 3.45
C SER A 735 -14.42 40.40 4.84
N THR A 736 -15.51 41.18 4.91
CA THR A 736 -16.24 41.45 6.15
C THR A 736 -16.97 40.24 6.72
N LEU A 737 -17.13 39.18 5.91
CA LEU A 737 -17.68 37.90 6.38
C LEU A 737 -16.65 37.08 7.16
N MET A 738 -15.36 37.37 6.99
CA MET A 738 -14.27 36.66 7.63
C MET A 738 -13.84 37.39 8.92
N MET A 739 -13.40 36.64 9.93
CA MET A 739 -12.92 37.19 11.20
C MET A 739 -11.62 36.53 11.68
N GLU A 740 -10.78 37.32 12.33
CA GLU A 740 -9.54 36.85 12.92
C GLU A 740 -9.80 35.86 14.07
N THR A 741 -8.90 34.87 14.19
CA THR A 741 -8.84 33.99 15.35
C THR A 741 -7.71 34.45 16.26
N GLU A 742 -8.04 34.73 17.52
CA GLU A 742 -7.05 35.02 18.54
C GLU A 742 -6.17 33.78 18.81
N TYR A 743 -4.86 33.98 18.85
CA TYR A 743 -3.91 32.91 19.15
C TYR A 743 -2.73 33.41 19.99
N ARG A 744 -1.99 32.45 20.57
CA ARG A 744 -0.73 32.65 21.29
C ARG A 744 0.27 31.58 20.89
N VAL A 745 1.53 31.98 20.76
CA VAL A 745 2.65 31.06 20.50
C VAL A 745 3.28 30.66 21.83
N ILE A 746 3.61 29.38 21.97
CA ILE A 746 4.20 28.82 23.19
C ILE A 746 5.58 28.28 22.83
N ALA A 747 6.64 28.97 23.27
CA ALA A 747 8.03 28.56 23.05
C ALA A 747 8.79 28.29 24.36
N SER A 748 8.24 28.73 25.50
CA SER A 748 8.87 28.63 26.82
C SER A 748 7.84 28.35 27.93
N GLU A 749 8.32 28.00 29.13
CA GLU A 749 7.46 27.85 30.32
C GLU A 749 6.76 29.16 30.73
N ALA A 750 7.38 30.32 30.43
CA ALA A 750 6.76 31.62 30.67
C ALA A 750 5.53 31.82 29.77
N ASP A 751 5.61 31.39 28.50
CA ASP A 751 4.48 31.44 27.56
C ASP A 751 3.37 30.46 27.96
N GLU A 752 3.71 29.29 28.50
CA GLU A 752 2.73 28.35 29.04
C GLU A 752 1.91 29.00 30.17
N THR A 753 2.57 29.78 31.03
CA THR A 753 1.92 30.53 32.11
C THR A 753 1.02 31.65 31.57
N ASP A 754 1.47 32.36 30.51
CA ASP A 754 0.67 33.39 29.85
C ASP A 754 -0.59 32.80 29.18
N VAL A 755 -0.44 31.67 28.49
CA VAL A 755 -1.58 30.98 27.85
C VAL A 755 -2.58 30.45 28.87
N ILE A 756 -2.14 29.95 30.03
CA ILE A 756 -3.06 29.56 31.11
C ILE A 756 -3.87 30.77 31.58
N ARG A 757 -3.22 31.92 31.79
CA ARG A 757 -3.91 33.15 32.19
C ARG A 757 -4.91 33.61 31.14
N TRP A 758 -4.50 33.65 29.87
CA TRP A 758 -5.37 33.99 28.76
C TRP A 758 -6.56 33.01 28.65
N TRP A 759 -6.33 31.72 28.84
CA TRP A 759 -7.39 30.71 28.88
C TRP A 759 -8.38 30.94 30.03
N ASP A 760 -7.91 31.26 31.23
CA ASP A 760 -8.77 31.60 32.37
C ASP A 760 -9.62 32.85 32.07
N GLU A 761 -9.02 33.89 31.47
CA GLU A 761 -9.70 35.13 31.08
C GLU A 761 -10.83 34.87 30.06
N ILE A 762 -10.52 34.24 28.93
CA ILE A 762 -11.52 34.03 27.87
C ILE A 762 -12.63 33.05 28.32
N THR A 763 -12.31 32.06 29.14
CA THR A 763 -13.32 31.10 29.63
C THR A 763 -14.21 31.71 30.72
N ALA A 764 -13.71 32.66 31.50
CA ALA A 764 -14.52 33.46 32.42
C ALA A 764 -15.46 34.42 31.68
N GLU A 765 -15.03 35.01 30.56
CA GLU A 765 -15.88 35.77 29.64
C GLU A 765 -16.94 34.90 28.97
N GLY A 766 -16.79 33.58 29.05
CA GLY A 766 -17.76 32.60 28.60
C GLY A 766 -17.46 32.07 27.21
N HIS A 767 -16.23 32.14 26.72
CA HIS A 767 -15.79 31.40 25.54
C HIS A 767 -15.58 29.91 25.86
N GLU A 768 -15.62 29.06 24.84
CA GLU A 768 -15.57 27.60 25.03
C GLU A 768 -14.22 27.15 25.60
N GLY A 769 -13.11 27.74 25.17
CA GLY A 769 -11.76 27.40 25.59
C GLY A 769 -10.75 27.62 24.46
N ILE A 770 -9.71 26.79 24.44
CA ILE A 770 -8.63 26.85 23.43
C ILE A 770 -8.42 25.50 22.75
N VAL A 771 -7.77 25.54 21.59
CA VAL A 771 -7.20 24.39 20.90
C VAL A 771 -5.69 24.57 20.86
N ILE A 772 -4.95 23.61 21.40
CA ILE A 772 -3.48 23.61 21.37
C ILE A 772 -3.04 22.67 20.25
N LYS A 773 -2.16 23.17 19.38
CA LYS A 773 -1.61 22.47 18.23
C LYS A 773 -0.08 22.50 18.30
N PRO A 774 0.62 21.54 17.66
CA PRO A 774 2.08 21.61 17.53
C PRO A 774 2.51 22.82 16.70
N GLU A 775 3.80 23.04 16.45
CA GLU A 775 4.26 24.17 15.62
C GLU A 775 3.79 24.04 14.16
N THR A 776 4.03 22.88 13.54
CA THR A 776 3.68 22.58 12.14
C THR A 776 2.42 21.74 12.07
N PHE A 777 1.62 21.94 11.02
CA PHE A 777 0.36 21.20 10.81
C PHE A 777 0.56 19.69 10.88
N ARG A 778 1.64 19.19 10.25
CA ARG A 778 2.08 17.80 10.34
C ARG A 778 3.29 17.67 11.26
N SER A 779 3.17 16.85 12.28
CA SER A 779 4.21 16.63 13.28
C SER A 779 4.41 15.14 13.58
N TRP A 780 5.65 14.77 13.91
CA TRP A 780 6.07 13.38 14.04
C TRP A 780 6.94 13.14 15.28
N ASN A 781 6.84 11.94 15.83
CA ASN A 781 7.76 11.40 16.83
C ASN A 781 8.15 9.97 16.45
N ASN A 782 9.44 9.69 16.25
CA ASN A 782 9.94 8.36 15.85
C ASN A 782 9.16 7.72 14.68
N ASN A 783 8.92 8.49 13.61
CA ASN A 783 8.11 8.10 12.43
C ASN A 783 6.62 7.83 12.71
N LYS A 784 6.07 8.26 13.85
CA LYS A 784 4.64 8.20 14.16
C LYS A 784 4.04 9.59 14.18
N ILE A 785 2.90 9.76 13.52
CA ILE A 785 2.13 11.01 13.58
C ILE A 785 1.62 11.24 15.01
N ILE A 786 1.67 12.49 15.47
CA ILE A 786 1.16 12.90 16.79
C ILE A 786 -0.19 13.61 16.66
N GLN A 787 -0.92 13.77 17.77
CA GLN A 787 -2.21 14.47 17.77
C GLN A 787 -2.12 15.84 17.08
N PRO A 788 -2.90 16.10 16.01
CA PRO A 788 -2.84 17.35 15.26
C PRO A 788 -3.39 18.53 16.07
N ALA A 789 -4.29 18.27 17.00
CA ALA A 789 -4.90 19.28 17.85
C ALA A 789 -5.47 18.66 19.12
N ILE A 790 -5.34 19.36 20.25
CA ILE A 790 -5.96 19.02 21.53
C ILE A 790 -6.83 20.18 21.98
N LYS A 791 -8.14 19.93 22.16
CA LYS A 791 -9.06 20.91 22.74
C LYS A 791 -8.95 20.92 24.25
N VAL A 792 -8.97 22.10 24.84
CA VAL A 792 -9.01 22.31 26.29
C VAL A 792 -10.14 23.28 26.60
N ARG A 793 -11.25 22.73 27.09
CA ARG A 793 -12.48 23.49 27.32
C ARG A 793 -12.54 24.07 28.72
N GLY A 794 -13.15 25.25 28.83
CA GLY A 794 -13.36 25.96 30.07
C GLY A 794 -14.28 25.21 31.04
N ARG A 795 -14.05 25.44 32.34
CA ARG A 795 -14.81 24.80 33.42
C ARG A 795 -16.31 25.12 33.34
N ALA A 796 -16.67 26.37 33.05
CA ALA A 796 -18.06 26.79 32.88
C ALA A 796 -18.72 26.10 31.68
N TYR A 797 -18.01 26.05 30.54
CA TYR A 797 -18.47 25.37 29.33
C TYR A 797 -18.79 23.90 29.56
N LEU A 798 -17.97 23.17 30.32
CA LEU A 798 -18.20 21.74 30.53
C LEU A 798 -19.50 21.40 31.29
N HIS A 799 -20.18 22.37 31.93
CA HIS A 799 -21.53 22.16 32.48
C HIS A 799 -22.54 21.75 31.39
N ILE A 800 -22.41 22.31 30.18
CA ILE A 800 -23.34 21.99 29.09
C ILE A 800 -23.04 20.64 28.42
N ILE A 801 -21.85 20.07 28.66
CA ILE A 801 -21.42 18.79 28.06
C ILE A 801 -21.56 17.61 29.05
N TYR A 802 -21.12 17.80 30.30
CA TYR A 802 -21.09 16.75 31.32
C TYR A 802 -22.25 16.82 32.32
N GLY A 803 -23.08 17.87 32.22
CA GLY A 803 -24.22 18.12 33.08
C GLY A 803 -23.94 19.16 34.17
N MET A 804 -25.02 19.75 34.70
CA MET A 804 -24.95 20.87 35.65
C MET A 804 -24.10 20.56 36.89
N ASP A 805 -24.16 19.32 37.40
CA ASP A 805 -23.52 18.93 38.66
C ASP A 805 -22.20 18.16 38.46
N TYR A 806 -21.56 18.27 37.29
CA TYR A 806 -20.37 17.47 36.97
C TYR A 806 -19.17 17.73 37.90
N LEU A 807 -19.13 18.92 38.53
CA LEU A 807 -18.09 19.32 39.48
C LEU A 807 -18.29 18.78 40.89
N ALA A 808 -19.44 18.15 41.20
CA ALA A 808 -19.60 17.48 42.48
C ALA A 808 -18.47 16.44 42.68
N PRO A 809 -17.85 16.33 43.87
CA PRO A 809 -16.62 15.54 44.06
C PRO A 809 -16.72 14.08 43.54
N GLU A 810 -17.86 13.44 43.79
CA GLU A 810 -18.18 12.09 43.31
C GLU A 810 -18.29 11.99 41.78
N ASN A 811 -18.91 12.99 41.14
CA ASN A 811 -19.04 13.06 39.68
C ASN A 811 -17.68 13.36 39.03
N LEU A 812 -16.95 14.35 39.53
CA LEU A 812 -15.65 14.73 38.98
C LEU A 812 -14.64 13.59 39.09
N SER A 813 -14.58 12.91 40.24
CA SER A 813 -13.72 11.73 40.45
C SER A 813 -14.04 10.59 39.48
N ARG A 814 -15.33 10.36 39.21
CA ARG A 814 -15.78 9.37 38.22
C ARG A 814 -15.43 9.79 36.79
N LEU A 815 -15.66 11.05 36.43
CA LEU A 815 -15.44 11.59 35.08
C LEU A 815 -13.94 11.70 34.73
N ARG A 816 -13.07 11.94 35.72
CA ARG A 816 -11.60 11.90 35.54
C ARG A 816 -11.10 10.57 35.00
N LYS A 817 -11.83 9.48 35.20
CA LYS A 817 -11.49 8.13 34.70
C LYS A 817 -12.02 7.84 33.28
N ARG A 818 -12.46 8.87 32.54
CA ARG A 818 -12.93 8.72 31.15
C ARG A 818 -11.83 8.19 30.23
N LYS A 819 -12.20 7.38 29.23
CA LYS A 819 -11.26 6.79 28.26
C LYS A 819 -11.25 7.62 26.98
N THR A 820 -10.13 8.27 26.67
CA THR A 820 -9.93 9.11 25.48
C THR A 820 -9.26 8.37 24.32
N SER A 821 -8.59 7.25 24.59
CA SER A 821 -7.74 6.53 23.62
C SER A 821 -8.41 6.18 22.29
N LYS A 822 -9.71 5.86 22.29
CA LYS A 822 -10.45 5.62 21.02
C LYS A 822 -10.59 6.91 20.21
N LYS A 823 -10.95 8.02 20.86
CA LYS A 823 -11.08 9.34 20.23
C LYS A 823 -9.75 9.84 19.67
N GLU A 824 -8.67 9.64 20.43
CA GLU A 824 -7.29 9.93 20.00
C GLU A 824 -6.91 9.17 18.74
N ARG A 825 -7.17 7.86 18.69
CA ARG A 825 -6.87 7.03 17.53
C ARG A 825 -7.67 7.50 16.30
N HIS A 826 -8.96 7.79 16.49
CA HIS A 826 -9.81 8.31 15.42
C HIS A 826 -9.30 9.64 14.89
N ALA A 827 -8.94 10.59 15.76
CA ALA A 827 -8.40 11.88 15.35
C ALA A 827 -7.14 11.74 14.46
N LEU A 828 -6.24 10.81 14.77
CA LEU A 828 -5.06 10.53 13.93
C LEU A 828 -5.44 9.91 12.58
N MET A 829 -6.31 8.91 12.59
CA MET A 829 -6.74 8.21 11.37
C MET A 829 -7.51 9.14 10.43
N GLU A 830 -8.47 9.87 10.95
CA GLU A 830 -9.28 10.83 10.19
C GLU A 830 -8.42 11.99 9.67
N SER A 831 -7.42 12.44 10.43
CA SER A 831 -6.49 13.47 9.96
C SER A 831 -5.63 12.97 8.80
N ALA A 832 -5.12 11.73 8.89
CA ALA A 832 -4.38 11.10 7.80
C ALA A 832 -5.24 10.92 6.54
N LEU A 833 -6.49 10.50 6.69
CA LEU A 833 -7.45 10.37 5.59
C LEU A 833 -7.80 11.73 4.96
N GLY A 834 -8.04 12.75 5.78
CA GLY A 834 -8.37 14.10 5.32
C GLY A 834 -7.23 14.72 4.51
N MET A 835 -5.99 14.62 4.99
CA MET A 835 -4.81 15.08 4.24
C MET A 835 -4.65 14.33 2.92
N GLU A 836 -4.81 13.01 2.92
CA GLU A 836 -4.72 12.19 1.71
C GLU A 836 -5.80 12.56 0.68
N GLY A 837 -7.06 12.76 1.11
CA GLY A 837 -8.15 13.17 0.21
C GLY A 837 -7.87 14.49 -0.51
N ILE A 838 -7.29 15.46 0.20
CA ILE A 838 -6.88 16.76 -0.36
C ILE A 838 -5.73 16.61 -1.34
N GLU A 839 -4.71 15.81 -1.01
CA GLU A 839 -3.59 15.56 -1.93
C GLU A 839 -4.06 14.89 -3.22
N ARG A 840 -4.95 13.89 -3.12
CA ARG A 840 -5.57 13.22 -4.27
C ARG A 840 -6.37 14.21 -5.14
N PHE A 841 -7.07 15.16 -4.52
CA PHE A 841 -7.79 16.21 -5.23
C PHE A 841 -6.84 17.18 -5.98
N ILE A 842 -5.74 17.59 -5.36
CA ILE A 842 -4.72 18.45 -5.98
C ILE A 842 -4.10 17.75 -7.20
N ARG A 843 -3.75 16.46 -7.06
CA ARG A 843 -3.21 15.60 -8.12
C ARG A 843 -4.21 15.24 -9.22
N ARG A 844 -5.46 15.70 -9.10
CA ARG A 844 -6.56 15.38 -10.02
C ARG A 844 -6.81 13.87 -10.14
N GLU A 845 -6.72 13.12 -9.05
CA GLU A 845 -7.10 11.69 -9.02
C GLU A 845 -8.62 11.50 -9.30
N PRO A 846 -9.08 10.30 -9.69
CA PRO A 846 -10.50 10.01 -9.86
C PRO A 846 -11.33 10.26 -8.60
N VAL A 847 -12.61 10.59 -8.78
CA VAL A 847 -13.58 10.79 -7.69
C VAL A 847 -13.63 9.58 -6.76
N GLU A 848 -13.53 8.36 -7.30
CA GLU A 848 -13.44 7.13 -6.50
C GLU A 848 -12.32 7.18 -5.45
N ARG A 849 -11.14 7.68 -5.81
CA ARG A 849 -9.95 7.72 -4.95
C ARG A 849 -10.05 8.79 -3.87
N ILE A 850 -10.68 9.91 -4.17
CA ILE A 850 -10.97 10.95 -3.17
C ILE A 850 -12.06 10.44 -2.23
N HIS A 851 -13.10 9.83 -2.80
CA HIS A 851 -14.23 9.28 -2.06
C HIS A 851 -13.83 8.12 -1.13
N GLU A 852 -12.83 7.31 -1.48
CA GLU A 852 -12.23 6.33 -0.57
C GLU A 852 -11.85 6.97 0.78
N CYS A 853 -11.20 8.13 0.76
CA CYS A 853 -10.75 8.84 1.96
C CYS A 853 -11.94 9.42 2.75
N VAL A 854 -12.88 10.02 2.05
CA VAL A 854 -14.10 10.60 2.63
C VAL A 854 -14.97 9.53 3.27
N LEU A 855 -15.25 8.44 2.55
CA LEU A 855 -16.05 7.34 3.04
C LEU A 855 -15.38 6.67 4.24
N ALA A 856 -14.06 6.50 4.22
CA ALA A 856 -13.33 5.98 5.38
C ALA A 856 -13.48 6.88 6.61
N THR A 857 -13.38 8.20 6.42
CA THR A 857 -13.54 9.19 7.52
C THR A 857 -14.96 9.14 8.09
N LEU A 858 -15.97 9.14 7.21
CA LEU A 858 -17.38 9.02 7.60
C LEU A 858 -17.70 7.68 8.28
N SER A 859 -17.01 6.61 7.88
CA SER A 859 -17.11 5.29 8.51
C SER A 859 -16.58 5.31 9.94
N LEU A 860 -15.44 6.00 10.18
CA LEU A 860 -14.89 6.17 11.52
C LEU A 860 -15.78 7.02 12.43
N GLU A 861 -16.39 8.08 11.89
CA GLU A 861 -17.36 8.92 12.63
C GLU A 861 -18.66 8.17 12.96
N SER A 862 -19.01 7.14 12.20
CA SER A 862 -20.17 6.27 12.49
C SER A 862 -19.92 5.30 13.64
N GLU A 863 -18.67 5.08 14.03
CA GLU A 863 -18.37 4.23 15.17
C GLU A 863 -18.72 4.92 16.50
N ARG A 864 -19.21 4.13 17.45
CA ARG A 864 -19.54 4.64 18.78
C ARG A 864 -18.27 5.08 19.52
N VAL A 865 -18.23 6.37 19.85
CA VAL A 865 -17.27 7.02 20.76
C VAL A 865 -18.08 7.86 21.76
N ASP A 866 -17.53 8.14 22.94
CA ASP A 866 -18.19 9.00 23.93
C ASP A 866 -18.42 10.40 23.33
N PRO A 867 -19.68 10.85 23.17
CA PRO A 867 -20.01 12.10 22.49
C PRO A 867 -19.58 13.35 23.28
N ARG A 868 -19.24 13.18 24.56
CA ARG A 868 -18.78 14.28 25.43
C ARG A 868 -17.32 14.64 25.20
N LEU A 869 -16.57 13.76 24.52
CA LEU A 869 -15.13 13.92 24.30
C LEU A 869 -14.82 15.01 23.31
#